data_AF-A0A6A4LKS0-F1
#
_entry.id   AF-A0A6A4LKS0-F1
#
_cell.length_a   1.000
_cell.length_b   1.000
_cell.length_c   1.000
_cell.angle_alpha   90.00
_cell.angle_beta   90.00
_cell.angle_gamma   90.00
#
_symmetry.space_group_name_H-M   'P 1'
#
loop_
_entity.id
_entity.type
_entity.pdbx_description
1 polymer ?
#
loop_
_entity_poly.entity_id
_entity_poly.type
_entity_poly.pdbx_seq_one_letter_code
_entity_poly.pdbx_strand_id
1 'polypeptide(L)'
;MIHQQICFGFSFAGNAPLVVARGGFSGVFPDSSEPAYNLITRVLGLLNVVYWCDVQLTKDGAGICFPDLRLENGSTVDRLPGQENKHNTYLVNGVSMKGWFTVDFTLDDLGNISCKFICLMAFSCSLQSAIVDYVSSPEVNFLRSILARKPSRTKLVFRFLGQDEVEPSFNQTYGSLSRNLTTIKAFASGILVPKSYIWPVDENLYLQPHTSLVLDAHAEGLEVFASDFANDVPFAYNFSYDPVAEYLSFIDNGEFSVDGVISDFAITPTEAISCFSHIDNNVSRDSGKAIPLVISSNGSSGDYPGCTDLAYEGAMSDGADVLGCPVQMSKDGKPFCLGSINLIDSTTVAQSEFSNLTTSIPELGDGIFTFSLTWSQILSLTPAISNPYTYYKLYRNPKFKNAGKYMALPDFLLLVSNASSVSGVLIIVENAAYLAENQGLSVTDAVLEVLQNASLNNLKVMIQSTNSSVLIKLKEESNYELVYKVDEDIRDADNSTIREIKKFADSVVISKASVFPNVEKYLTGRTDVVQKLQAFELKVYAEVFQNEFASQAWDFFSDANVEINNFVMGGGVDGIITEFPRTAVQYRRNKCYLGLSEGKIPQFMLPVDSKGLWSILDPQDQPPAQAPKPVLTNADVVEPPLPPVVSKAAPPSDTGNPTPKQNGQPKVVAFNFPSYLAVLIATLAPF
;
A
#
# COMPACT_ATOMS: atom_id res chain seq x y z
N MET A 1 -25.22 31.17 -9.38
CA MET A 1 -24.81 30.32 -8.24
C MET A 1 -23.34 30.09 -8.42
N ILE A 2 -22.51 30.48 -7.44
CA ILE A 2 -21.05 30.56 -7.61
C ILE A 2 -20.45 29.45 -6.75
N HIS A 3 -19.67 28.56 -7.36
CA HIS A 3 -18.85 27.59 -6.63
C HIS A 3 -17.53 28.29 -6.26
N GLN A 4 -17.39 28.72 -5.01
CA GLN A 4 -16.23 29.49 -4.53
C GLN A 4 -15.38 28.64 -3.61
N GLN A 5 -14.08 28.91 -3.55
CA GLN A 5 -13.16 28.11 -2.73
C GLN A 5 -12.22 29.05 -2.00
N ILE A 6 -12.12 28.86 -0.69
CA ILE A 6 -11.31 29.69 0.21
C ILE A 6 -10.31 28.78 0.92
N CYS A 7 -9.05 29.18 0.87
CA CYS A 7 -7.94 28.49 1.53
C CYS A 7 -7.39 29.39 2.65
N PHE A 8 -7.27 28.85 3.86
CA PHE A 8 -6.79 29.55 5.05
C PHE A 8 -5.36 29.10 5.38
N GLY A 9 -4.38 30.01 5.42
CA GLY A 9 -3.01 29.63 5.85
C GLY A 9 -1.89 30.61 5.49
N PHE A 10 -1.03 30.92 6.48
CA PHE A 10 0.08 31.87 6.36
C PHE A 10 1.18 31.41 5.38
N SER A 11 1.70 32.32 4.55
CA SER A 11 2.93 32.08 3.77
C SER A 11 3.86 33.29 3.71
N PHE A 12 5.14 33.04 3.97
CA PHE A 12 6.29 33.91 3.65
C PHE A 12 7.02 33.28 2.44
N ALA A 13 7.36 34.09 1.43
CA ALA A 13 8.02 33.65 0.20
C ALA A 13 9.44 33.10 0.44
N GLY A 14 9.76 31.95 -0.19
CA GLY A 14 11.09 31.31 -0.19
C GLY A 14 11.22 29.99 0.59
N ASN A 15 10.12 29.34 0.98
CA ASN A 15 10.09 28.14 1.84
C ASN A 15 9.58 26.89 1.12
N ALA A 16 9.68 25.74 1.80
CA ALA A 16 9.18 24.42 1.35
C ALA A 16 7.71 24.48 0.84
N PRO A 17 7.31 23.57 -0.07
CA PRO A 17 5.96 23.55 -0.63
C PRO A 17 4.87 23.49 0.45
N LEU A 18 3.74 24.15 0.22
CA LEU A 18 2.61 24.16 1.14
C LEU A 18 1.80 22.86 1.04
N VAL A 19 1.44 22.30 2.20
CA VAL A 19 0.45 21.23 2.29
C VAL A 19 -0.93 21.86 2.42
N VAL A 20 -1.82 21.54 1.49
CA VAL A 20 -3.20 22.03 1.49
C VAL A 20 -4.15 20.85 1.70
N ALA A 21 -4.84 20.82 2.83
CA ALA A 21 -5.74 19.75 3.21
C ALA A 21 -7.15 19.99 2.66
N ARG A 22 -7.58 19.21 1.66
CA ARG A 22 -8.88 19.34 1.00
C ARG A 22 -10.01 18.97 1.96
N GLY A 23 -10.78 19.95 2.43
CA GLY A 23 -11.86 19.69 3.39
C GLY A 23 -11.38 19.14 4.74
N GLY A 24 -10.11 19.35 5.08
CA GLY A 24 -9.46 18.66 6.21
C GLY A 24 -8.87 17.32 5.77
N PHE A 25 -9.03 16.27 6.58
CA PHE A 25 -8.60 14.90 6.26
C PHE A 25 -9.76 14.11 5.60
N SER A 26 -10.17 14.57 4.41
CA SER A 26 -11.32 14.06 3.65
C SER A 26 -11.18 12.61 3.19
N GLY A 27 -9.95 12.06 3.17
CA GLY A 27 -9.70 10.65 2.86
C GLY A 27 -10.21 9.67 3.93
N VAL A 28 -10.50 10.15 5.15
CA VAL A 28 -10.95 9.32 6.29
C VAL A 28 -12.26 9.79 6.91
N PHE A 29 -12.55 11.08 6.81
CA PHE A 29 -13.78 11.68 7.33
C PHE A 29 -14.53 12.43 6.24
N PRO A 30 -15.83 12.70 6.38
CA PRO A 30 -16.53 13.56 5.43
C PRO A 30 -15.80 14.89 5.24
N ASP A 31 -15.70 15.31 3.99
CA ASP A 31 -15.13 16.60 3.61
C ASP A 31 -15.76 17.73 4.43
N SER A 32 -14.90 18.64 4.89
CA SER A 32 -15.28 19.85 5.61
C SER A 32 -16.01 19.60 6.94
N SER A 33 -15.86 18.40 7.51
CA SER A 33 -16.40 18.06 8.82
C SER A 33 -15.45 18.41 9.97
N GLU A 34 -16.00 18.60 11.17
CA GLU A 34 -15.20 18.86 12.36
C GLU A 34 -14.13 17.76 12.65
N PRO A 35 -14.42 16.45 12.55
CA PRO A 35 -13.40 15.42 12.71
C PRO A 35 -12.28 15.49 11.67
N ALA A 36 -12.61 15.82 10.40
CA ALA A 36 -11.63 15.96 9.33
C ALA A 36 -10.60 17.06 9.66
N TYR A 37 -11.06 18.20 10.18
CA TYR A 37 -10.18 19.30 10.58
C TYR A 37 -9.41 19.00 11.88
N ASN A 38 -10.08 18.39 12.87
CA ASN A 38 -9.48 18.05 14.17
C ASN A 38 -8.39 16.97 14.05
N LEU A 39 -8.51 16.00 13.14
CA LEU A 39 -7.50 14.97 12.92
C LEU A 39 -6.14 15.60 12.56
N ILE A 40 -6.12 16.61 11.70
CA ILE A 40 -4.90 17.29 11.25
C ILE A 40 -4.15 17.98 12.39
N THR A 41 -4.85 18.81 13.18
CA THR A 41 -4.19 19.65 14.21
C THR A 41 -4.03 18.97 15.55
N ARG A 42 -5.04 18.22 16.01
CA ARG A 42 -5.04 17.68 17.38
C ARG A 42 -4.39 16.31 17.46
N VAL A 43 -4.64 15.45 16.47
CA VAL A 43 -4.19 14.06 16.51
C VAL A 43 -2.84 13.91 15.81
N LEU A 44 -2.74 14.34 14.55
CA LEU A 44 -1.50 14.24 13.78
C LEU A 44 -0.50 15.36 14.08
N GLY A 45 -0.96 16.49 14.62
CA GLY A 45 -0.10 17.62 14.96
C GLY A 45 0.61 18.21 13.74
N LEU A 46 -0.02 18.15 12.56
CA LEU A 46 0.58 18.66 11.33
C LEU A 46 0.70 20.18 11.43
N LEU A 47 1.94 20.67 11.38
CA LEU A 47 2.26 22.09 11.39
C LEU A 47 2.31 22.61 9.94
N ASN A 48 1.99 23.89 9.74
CA ASN A 48 2.03 24.57 8.44
C ASN A 48 1.11 23.96 7.36
N VAL A 49 -0.01 23.37 7.75
CA VAL A 49 -1.07 22.92 6.84
C VAL A 49 -2.06 24.04 6.58
N VAL A 50 -2.38 24.28 5.31
CA VAL A 50 -3.43 25.18 4.85
C VAL A 50 -4.74 24.40 4.77
N TYR A 51 -5.82 24.92 5.33
CA TYR A 51 -7.13 24.30 5.22
C TYR A 51 -7.87 24.80 3.99
N TRP A 52 -8.35 23.88 3.18
CA TRP A 52 -9.16 24.16 2.01
C TRP A 52 -10.64 23.99 2.35
N CYS A 53 -11.43 25.01 2.04
CA CYS A 53 -12.87 25.06 2.23
C CYS A 53 -13.57 25.43 0.93
N ASP A 54 -14.45 24.56 0.45
CA ASP A 54 -15.35 24.86 -0.67
C ASP A 54 -16.52 25.70 -0.18
N VAL A 55 -16.46 27.00 -0.41
CA VAL A 55 -17.44 27.95 0.15
C VAL A 55 -18.73 27.94 -0.66
N GLN A 56 -19.82 27.63 0.04
CA GLN A 56 -21.20 27.79 -0.40
C GLN A 56 -21.92 28.85 0.43
N LEU A 57 -23.00 29.43 -0.11
CA LEU A 57 -23.85 30.38 0.61
C LEU A 57 -25.21 29.77 0.92
N THR A 58 -25.67 29.97 2.15
CA THR A 58 -27.03 29.65 2.58
C THR A 58 -28.03 30.72 2.12
N LYS A 59 -29.32 30.42 2.22
CA LYS A 59 -30.43 31.33 1.90
C LYS A 59 -30.38 32.67 2.64
N ASP A 60 -29.93 32.64 3.89
CA ASP A 60 -29.77 33.79 4.78
C ASP A 60 -28.38 34.44 4.67
N GLY A 61 -27.55 34.01 3.72
CA GLY A 61 -26.28 34.65 3.37
C GLY A 61 -25.10 34.24 4.25
N ALA A 62 -25.21 33.18 5.05
CA ALA A 62 -24.08 32.60 5.75
C ALA A 62 -23.20 31.80 4.78
N GLY A 63 -21.88 31.92 4.90
CA GLY A 63 -20.94 31.07 4.17
C GLY A 63 -20.71 29.76 4.92
N ILE A 64 -20.64 28.63 4.22
CA ILE A 64 -20.34 27.30 4.76
C ILE A 64 -19.28 26.60 3.91
N CYS A 65 -18.52 25.68 4.51
CA CYS A 65 -17.62 24.78 3.77
C CYS A 65 -18.39 23.52 3.38
N PHE A 66 -18.56 23.29 2.08
CA PHE A 66 -19.25 22.12 1.55
C PHE A 66 -18.84 21.86 0.08
N PRO A 67 -18.44 20.63 -0.27
CA PRO A 67 -17.73 20.33 -1.52
C PRO A 67 -18.58 20.37 -2.80
N ASP A 68 -19.91 20.41 -2.70
CA ASP A 68 -20.81 20.37 -3.86
C ASP A 68 -21.94 21.41 -3.74
N LEU A 69 -22.42 21.97 -4.85
CA LEU A 69 -23.60 22.83 -4.80
C LEU A 69 -24.86 22.06 -4.36
N ARG A 70 -24.93 20.77 -4.69
CA ARG A 70 -26.01 19.85 -4.36
C ARG A 70 -25.70 19.15 -3.05
N LEU A 71 -26.49 19.47 -2.02
CA LEU A 71 -26.36 18.94 -0.67
C LEU A 71 -26.44 17.42 -0.65
N GLU A 72 -27.24 16.78 -1.50
CA GLU A 72 -27.40 15.31 -1.50
C GLU A 72 -26.11 14.54 -1.83
N ASN A 73 -25.16 15.17 -2.52
CA ASN A 73 -23.90 14.55 -2.91
C ASN A 73 -22.93 14.41 -1.73
N GLY A 74 -23.04 15.28 -0.73
CA GLY A 74 -22.16 15.27 0.46
C GLY A 74 -22.90 15.13 1.79
N SER A 75 -24.23 15.01 1.79
CA SER A 75 -25.03 15.01 3.03
C SER A 75 -26.27 14.13 2.96
N THR A 76 -26.89 13.88 4.11
CA THR A 76 -28.10 13.07 4.31
C THR A 76 -29.42 13.80 4.00
N VAL A 77 -29.37 14.97 3.35
CA VAL A 77 -30.57 15.79 3.06
C VAL A 77 -31.69 15.03 2.35
N ASP A 78 -31.33 14.10 1.47
CA ASP A 78 -32.23 13.23 0.70
C ASP A 78 -32.91 12.14 1.55
N ARG A 79 -32.39 11.88 2.75
CA ARG A 79 -32.91 10.87 3.70
C ARG A 79 -33.74 11.50 4.83
N LEU A 80 -33.75 12.82 4.95
CA LEU A 80 -34.44 13.53 6.02
C LEU A 80 -35.91 13.80 5.66
N PRO A 81 -36.88 13.39 6.50
CA PRO A 81 -38.29 13.67 6.26
C PRO A 81 -38.56 15.19 6.18
N GLY A 82 -39.41 15.59 5.23
CA GLY A 82 -39.87 16.97 5.10
C GLY A 82 -39.00 17.90 4.23
N GLN A 83 -37.89 17.39 3.66
CA GLN A 83 -37.04 18.17 2.75
C GLN A 83 -37.51 18.17 1.29
N GLU A 84 -38.52 17.37 0.94
CA GLU A 84 -39.02 17.21 -0.44
C GLU A 84 -39.41 18.54 -1.11
N ASN A 85 -39.96 19.48 -0.33
CA ASN A 85 -40.38 20.80 -0.81
C ASN A 85 -39.21 21.75 -1.14
N LYS A 86 -37.96 21.38 -0.79
CA LYS A 86 -36.74 22.16 -1.07
C LYS A 86 -35.91 21.55 -2.22
N HIS A 87 -36.48 20.61 -2.97
CA HIS A 87 -35.83 20.00 -4.14
C HIS A 87 -36.11 20.82 -5.41
N ASN A 88 -35.25 21.80 -5.67
CA ASN A 88 -35.46 22.82 -6.70
C ASN A 88 -34.68 22.55 -7.99
N THR A 89 -34.96 23.34 -9.03
CA THR A 89 -34.21 23.33 -10.29
C THR A 89 -33.65 24.71 -10.57
N TYR A 90 -32.36 24.78 -10.82
CA TYR A 90 -31.64 26.01 -11.13
C TYR A 90 -30.79 25.87 -12.38
N LEU A 91 -30.51 27.00 -13.02
CA LEU A 91 -29.55 27.08 -14.10
C LEU A 91 -28.17 27.38 -13.50
N VAL A 92 -27.28 26.40 -13.51
CA VAL A 92 -25.89 26.52 -13.03
C VAL A 92 -24.98 26.49 -14.25
N ASN A 93 -24.28 27.59 -14.52
CA ASN A 93 -23.42 27.75 -15.71
C ASN A 93 -24.11 27.38 -17.04
N GLY A 94 -25.39 27.73 -17.18
CA GLY A 94 -26.18 27.43 -18.38
C GLY A 94 -26.76 26.00 -18.44
N VAL A 95 -26.46 25.14 -17.46
CA VAL A 95 -26.98 23.78 -17.36
C VAL A 95 -28.10 23.72 -16.34
N SER A 96 -29.25 23.14 -16.73
CA SER A 96 -30.38 22.93 -15.83
C SER A 96 -30.07 21.80 -14.86
N MET A 97 -29.95 22.12 -13.57
CA MET A 97 -29.61 21.19 -12.51
C MET A 97 -30.74 21.11 -11.49
N LYS A 98 -31.16 19.89 -11.15
CA LYS A 98 -32.17 19.61 -10.13
C LYS A 98 -31.50 18.96 -8.92
N GLY A 99 -31.86 19.38 -7.71
CA GLY A 99 -31.23 18.92 -6.47
C GLY A 99 -31.65 19.75 -5.26
N TRP A 100 -31.05 19.46 -4.10
CA TRP A 100 -31.16 20.30 -2.90
C TRP A 100 -29.97 21.25 -2.85
N PHE A 101 -30.21 22.55 -3.03
CA PHE A 101 -29.12 23.51 -3.10
C PHE A 101 -28.95 24.23 -1.77
N THR A 102 -27.70 24.51 -1.38
CA THR A 102 -27.37 25.26 -0.16
C THR A 102 -28.15 26.57 -0.01
N VAL A 103 -28.41 27.28 -1.12
CA VAL A 103 -29.18 28.53 -1.18
C VAL A 103 -30.68 28.38 -0.86
N ASP A 104 -31.19 27.15 -0.76
CA ASP A 104 -32.58 26.86 -0.39
C ASP A 104 -32.77 26.68 1.13
N PHE A 105 -31.66 26.61 1.88
CA PHE A 105 -31.62 26.33 3.31
C PHE A 105 -31.03 27.52 4.07
N THR A 106 -31.60 27.89 5.23
CA THR A 106 -30.92 28.79 6.17
C THR A 106 -29.81 28.05 6.91
N LEU A 107 -28.89 28.76 7.57
CA LEU A 107 -27.88 28.09 8.40
C LEU A 107 -28.51 27.21 9.49
N ASP A 108 -29.60 27.69 10.10
CA ASP A 108 -30.37 26.92 11.10
C ASP A 108 -31.00 25.65 10.50
N ASP A 109 -31.48 25.70 9.25
CA ASP A 109 -32.02 24.52 8.56
C ASP A 109 -30.95 23.42 8.41
N LEU A 110 -29.69 23.81 8.20
CA LEU A 110 -28.56 22.90 7.99
C LEU A 110 -28.09 22.22 9.28
N GLY A 111 -28.42 22.76 10.46
CA GLY A 111 -28.01 22.19 11.74
C GLY A 111 -28.48 20.75 11.99
N ASN A 112 -29.55 20.32 11.30
CA ASN A 112 -30.09 18.96 11.36
C ASN A 112 -29.65 18.06 10.19
N ILE A 113 -28.85 18.59 9.25
CA ILE A 113 -28.32 17.85 8.12
C ILE A 113 -26.91 17.38 8.47
N SER A 114 -26.59 16.15 8.12
CA SER A 114 -25.29 15.58 8.43
C SER A 114 -24.52 15.22 7.16
N CYS A 115 -23.20 15.39 7.18
CA CYS A 115 -22.37 14.97 6.04
C CYS A 115 -22.39 13.45 5.88
N LYS A 116 -22.28 12.96 4.65
CA LYS A 116 -22.14 11.53 4.33
C LYS A 116 -20.67 11.14 4.30
N PHE A 117 -20.32 10.01 4.92
CA PHE A 117 -19.09 9.26 4.63
C PHE A 117 -19.41 7.94 3.93
N ILE A 118 -18.40 7.32 3.33
CA ILE A 118 -18.41 5.88 3.07
C ILE A 118 -18.49 5.20 4.46
N CYS A 119 -19.68 4.70 4.82
CA CYS A 119 -20.16 4.36 6.17
C CYS A 119 -20.71 5.53 7.02
N LEU A 120 -22.03 5.71 6.91
CA LEU A 120 -23.07 5.98 7.93
C LEU A 120 -22.88 6.98 9.08
N MET A 121 -21.78 7.72 9.18
CA MET A 121 -21.58 8.69 10.26
C MET A 121 -21.93 10.11 9.85
N ALA A 122 -22.73 10.74 10.71
CA ALA A 122 -23.29 12.06 10.57
C ALA A 122 -22.51 13.07 11.45
N PHE A 123 -21.78 14.02 10.85
CA PHE A 123 -21.04 15.05 11.59
C PHE A 123 -21.61 16.45 11.36
N SER A 124 -21.52 17.30 12.39
CA SER A 124 -21.87 18.73 12.33
C SER A 124 -20.80 19.52 11.56
N CYS A 125 -21.21 20.36 10.61
CA CYS A 125 -20.31 21.32 9.98
C CYS A 125 -20.01 22.46 10.96
N SER A 126 -18.73 22.75 11.19
CA SER A 126 -18.31 23.85 12.07
C SER A 126 -17.85 25.07 11.27
N LEU A 127 -18.22 26.25 11.75
CA LEU A 127 -17.86 27.56 11.19
C LEU A 127 -16.84 28.24 12.11
N GLN A 128 -15.64 28.51 11.60
CA GLN A 128 -14.69 29.40 12.27
C GLN A 128 -14.41 30.65 11.44
N SER A 129 -14.43 31.81 12.12
CA SER A 129 -13.95 33.07 11.57
C SER A 129 -12.42 33.01 11.46
N ALA A 130 -11.89 33.12 10.24
CA ALA A 130 -10.47 32.96 9.99
C ALA A 130 -9.91 33.99 8.99
N ILE A 131 -8.61 34.19 9.10
CA ILE A 131 -7.78 34.99 8.21
C ILE A 131 -7.66 34.24 6.88
N VAL A 132 -8.20 34.81 5.79
CA VAL A 132 -8.12 34.22 4.45
C VAL A 132 -6.83 34.63 3.76
N ASP A 133 -5.96 33.67 3.49
CA ASP A 133 -4.68 33.87 2.80
C ASP A 133 -4.81 33.64 1.30
N TYR A 134 -5.66 32.70 0.88
CA TYR A 134 -5.85 32.35 -0.52
C TYR A 134 -7.35 32.29 -0.86
N VAL A 135 -7.71 32.82 -2.02
CA VAL A 135 -9.03 32.61 -2.64
C VAL A 135 -8.80 32.01 -4.01
N SER A 136 -9.35 30.83 -4.24
CA SER A 136 -9.26 30.13 -5.52
C SER A 136 -10.62 30.09 -6.21
N SER A 137 -10.59 30.18 -7.54
CA SER A 137 -11.81 30.02 -8.35
C SER A 137 -11.45 29.65 -9.79
N PRO A 138 -12.27 28.80 -10.43
CA PRO A 138 -12.16 28.56 -11.87
C PRO A 138 -12.76 29.70 -12.71
N GLU A 139 -13.48 30.65 -12.10
CA GLU A 139 -14.18 31.72 -12.83
C GLU A 139 -13.35 33.01 -12.89
N VAL A 140 -12.90 33.41 -14.08
CA VAL A 140 -12.04 34.59 -14.27
C VAL A 140 -12.76 35.87 -13.87
N ASN A 141 -14.02 36.03 -14.28
CA ASN A 141 -14.82 37.20 -13.92
C ASN A 141 -14.99 37.34 -12.40
N PHE A 142 -15.11 36.22 -11.68
CA PHE A 142 -15.16 36.23 -10.22
C PHE A 142 -13.85 36.75 -9.63
N LEU A 143 -12.70 36.19 -10.02
CA LEU A 143 -11.39 36.63 -9.52
C LEU A 143 -11.12 38.12 -9.81
N ARG A 144 -11.49 38.59 -11.01
CA ARG A 144 -11.40 40.02 -11.35
C ARG A 144 -12.30 40.89 -10.49
N SER A 145 -13.50 40.42 -10.15
CA SER A 145 -14.45 41.18 -9.33
C SER A 145 -13.96 41.39 -7.89
N ILE A 146 -13.19 40.43 -7.35
CA ILE A 146 -12.63 40.50 -5.99
C ILE A 146 -11.25 41.13 -5.95
N LEU A 147 -10.52 41.19 -7.06
CA LEU A 147 -9.19 41.80 -7.14
C LEU A 147 -9.15 43.22 -6.57
N ALA A 148 -10.19 44.02 -6.80
CA ALA A 148 -10.29 45.39 -6.31
C ALA A 148 -10.77 45.51 -4.84
N ARG A 149 -11.27 44.41 -4.25
CA ARG A 149 -11.95 44.40 -2.93
C ARG A 149 -11.23 43.53 -1.89
N LYS A 150 -10.29 42.69 -2.31
CA LYS A 150 -9.59 41.75 -1.44
C LYS A 150 -8.69 42.48 -0.42
N PRO A 151 -8.46 41.89 0.76
CA PRO A 151 -7.38 42.32 1.64
C PRO A 151 -6.01 42.25 0.94
N SER A 152 -5.08 43.12 1.32
CA SER A 152 -3.74 43.19 0.70
C SER A 152 -2.98 41.85 0.77
N ARG A 153 -3.11 41.13 1.89
CA ARG A 153 -2.45 39.84 2.13
C ARG A 153 -3.03 38.66 1.36
N THR A 154 -4.29 38.74 0.90
CA THR A 154 -4.98 37.60 0.30
C THR A 154 -4.50 37.41 -1.15
N LYS A 155 -3.98 36.24 -1.47
CA LYS A 155 -3.57 35.86 -2.83
C LYS A 155 -4.75 35.27 -3.59
N LEU A 156 -4.84 35.59 -4.88
CA LEU A 156 -5.85 35.02 -5.76
C LEU A 156 -5.23 33.88 -6.56
N VAL A 157 -5.87 32.73 -6.61
CA VAL A 157 -5.38 31.54 -7.33
C VAL A 157 -6.39 31.17 -8.41
N PHE A 158 -5.93 31.10 -9.66
CA PHE A 158 -6.79 30.66 -10.76
C PHE A 158 -6.81 29.14 -10.83
N ARG A 159 -7.98 28.53 -10.66
CA ARG A 159 -8.13 27.08 -10.68
C ARG A 159 -8.43 26.59 -12.09
N PHE A 160 -7.62 25.66 -12.58
CA PHE A 160 -7.88 24.95 -13.81
C PHE A 160 -8.81 23.77 -13.55
N LEU A 161 -9.73 23.53 -14.49
CA LEU A 161 -10.54 22.32 -14.55
C LEU A 161 -9.94 21.37 -15.60
N GLY A 162 -10.72 20.42 -16.14
CA GLY A 162 -10.28 19.55 -17.23
C GLY A 162 -9.77 20.34 -18.44
N GLN A 163 -8.78 19.78 -19.16
CA GLN A 163 -8.12 20.48 -20.29
C GLN A 163 -9.10 20.90 -21.40
N ASP A 164 -10.16 20.12 -21.61
CA ASP A 164 -11.18 20.36 -22.63
C ASP A 164 -12.36 21.21 -22.13
N GLU A 165 -12.42 21.50 -20.82
CA GLU A 165 -13.46 22.35 -20.26
C GLU A 165 -13.23 23.82 -20.65
N VAL A 166 -14.32 24.55 -20.90
CA VAL A 166 -14.27 25.95 -21.38
C VAL A 166 -14.44 26.91 -20.22
N GLU A 167 -13.49 27.84 -20.08
CA GLU A 167 -13.66 29.00 -19.21
C GLU A 167 -14.58 30.03 -19.88
N PRO A 168 -15.73 30.40 -19.27
CA PRO A 168 -16.75 31.20 -19.94
C PRO A 168 -16.33 32.64 -20.31
N SER A 169 -15.43 33.25 -19.55
CA SER A 169 -15.07 34.67 -19.72
C SER A 169 -14.17 34.91 -20.93
N PHE A 170 -13.22 34.01 -21.17
CA PHE A 170 -12.36 34.03 -22.35
C PHE A 170 -12.93 33.22 -23.52
N ASN A 171 -13.91 32.35 -23.26
CA ASN A 171 -14.44 31.38 -24.23
C ASN A 171 -13.32 30.53 -24.85
N GLN A 172 -12.40 30.07 -24.01
CA GLN A 172 -11.26 29.22 -24.34
C GLN A 172 -11.21 28.03 -23.39
N THR A 173 -10.60 26.93 -23.82
CA THR A 173 -10.40 25.79 -22.92
C THR A 173 -9.34 26.09 -21.87
N TYR A 174 -9.44 25.47 -20.70
CA TYR A 174 -8.40 25.58 -19.67
C TYR A 174 -7.03 25.09 -20.18
N GLY A 175 -6.99 24.06 -21.02
CA GLY A 175 -5.76 23.61 -21.68
C GLY A 175 -5.15 24.63 -22.66
N SER A 176 -5.95 25.50 -23.28
CA SER A 176 -5.45 26.62 -24.07
C SER A 176 -4.96 27.76 -23.19
N LEU A 177 -5.67 28.06 -22.10
CA LEU A 177 -5.31 29.11 -21.14
C LEU A 177 -4.01 28.82 -20.40
N SER A 178 -3.68 27.54 -20.16
CA SER A 178 -2.44 27.14 -19.48
C SER A 178 -1.17 27.55 -20.24
N ARG A 179 -1.31 27.85 -21.54
CA ARG A 179 -0.23 28.35 -22.41
C ARG A 179 -0.12 29.88 -22.43
N ASN A 180 -1.05 30.60 -21.79
CA ASN A 180 -1.11 32.06 -21.76
C ASN A 180 -1.08 32.60 -20.32
N LEU A 181 0.01 32.28 -19.63
CA LEU A 181 0.21 32.57 -18.21
C LEU A 181 0.34 34.07 -17.91
N THR A 182 0.88 34.87 -18.85
CA THR A 182 0.94 36.32 -18.72
C THR A 182 -0.45 36.95 -18.56
N THR A 183 -1.46 36.43 -19.25
CA THR A 183 -2.85 36.91 -19.11
C THR A 183 -3.40 36.58 -17.72
N ILE A 184 -3.07 35.41 -17.18
CA ILE A 184 -3.50 34.96 -15.86
C ILE A 184 -2.84 35.81 -14.76
N LYS A 185 -1.55 36.14 -14.92
CA LYS A 185 -0.80 36.98 -13.98
C LYS A 185 -1.42 38.36 -13.74
N ALA A 186 -2.20 38.87 -14.70
CA ALA A 186 -2.89 40.15 -14.57
C ALA A 186 -3.98 40.16 -13.47
N PHE A 187 -4.49 38.99 -13.05
CA PHE A 187 -5.56 38.90 -12.05
C PHE A 187 -5.33 37.84 -10.96
N ALA A 188 -4.34 36.96 -11.11
CA ALA A 188 -4.00 35.93 -10.14
C ALA A 188 -2.53 36.02 -9.70
N SER A 189 -2.28 35.59 -8.47
CA SER A 189 -0.94 35.43 -7.88
C SER A 189 -0.39 34.02 -8.06
N GLY A 190 -1.25 33.04 -8.32
CA GLY A 190 -0.87 31.67 -8.62
C GLY A 190 -1.93 30.93 -9.42
N ILE A 191 -1.62 29.70 -9.79
CA ILE A 191 -2.49 28.75 -10.48
C ILE A 191 -2.64 27.48 -9.65
N LEU A 192 -3.81 26.88 -9.71
CA LEU A 192 -4.07 25.54 -9.18
C LEU A 192 -4.45 24.64 -10.33
N VAL A 193 -3.73 23.53 -10.49
CA VAL A 193 -3.89 22.64 -11.64
C VAL A 193 -4.04 21.19 -11.21
N PRO A 194 -4.93 20.41 -11.86
CA PRO A 194 -4.90 18.96 -11.78
C PRO A 194 -3.50 18.43 -12.05
N LYS A 195 -3.05 17.42 -11.30
CA LYS A 195 -1.70 16.83 -11.45
C LYS A 195 -1.35 16.41 -12.88
N SER A 196 -2.36 16.06 -13.70
CA SER A 196 -2.23 15.71 -15.12
C SER A 196 -1.77 16.84 -16.05
N TYR A 197 -1.86 18.12 -15.63
CA TYR A 197 -1.28 19.24 -16.36
C TYR A 197 0.25 19.30 -16.24
N ILE A 198 0.79 18.75 -15.15
CA ILE A 198 2.23 18.77 -14.85
C ILE A 198 2.84 17.45 -15.31
N TRP A 199 2.27 16.33 -14.87
CA TRP A 199 2.67 14.98 -15.23
C TRP A 199 1.51 14.29 -15.96
N PRO A 200 1.43 14.39 -17.30
CA PRO A 200 0.39 13.71 -18.04
C PRO A 200 0.52 12.20 -17.90
N VAL A 201 -0.62 11.51 -17.88
CA VAL A 201 -0.69 10.04 -17.77
C VAL A 201 -1.44 9.51 -18.99
N ASP A 202 -0.94 8.45 -19.60
CA ASP A 202 -1.63 7.80 -20.72
C ASP A 202 -2.81 6.92 -20.26
N GLU A 203 -3.57 6.41 -21.22
CA GLU A 203 -4.72 5.53 -20.98
C GLU A 203 -4.34 4.21 -20.27
N ASN A 204 -3.05 3.85 -20.24
CA ASN A 204 -2.52 2.66 -19.60
C ASN A 204 -1.90 2.96 -18.21
N LEU A 205 -2.13 4.15 -17.66
CA LEU A 205 -1.62 4.62 -16.37
C LEU A 205 -0.09 4.73 -16.30
N TYR A 206 0.58 5.12 -17.39
CA TYR A 206 2.00 5.45 -17.38
C TYR A 206 2.25 6.95 -17.57
N LEU A 207 3.20 7.46 -16.78
CA LEU A 207 3.66 8.84 -16.90
C LEU A 207 4.22 9.11 -18.31
N GLN A 208 3.81 10.23 -18.88
CA GLN A 208 4.43 10.87 -20.02
C GLN A 208 5.47 11.89 -19.52
N PRO A 209 6.31 12.44 -20.42
CA PRO A 209 7.20 13.54 -20.05
C PRO A 209 6.43 14.69 -19.40
N HIS A 210 6.97 15.25 -18.32
CA HIS A 210 6.36 16.40 -17.66
C HIS A 210 6.27 17.59 -18.62
N THR A 211 5.34 18.49 -18.35
CA THR A 211 5.19 19.73 -19.12
C THR A 211 6.12 20.83 -18.58
N SER A 212 6.29 21.91 -19.35
CA SER A 212 7.00 23.11 -18.90
C SER A 212 6.17 24.01 -17.98
N LEU A 213 4.92 23.66 -17.69
CA LEU A 213 3.94 24.54 -17.03
C LEU A 213 4.45 25.14 -15.72
N VAL A 214 5.11 24.34 -14.88
CA VAL A 214 5.63 24.80 -13.59
C VAL A 214 6.72 25.86 -13.81
N LEU A 215 7.68 25.57 -14.67
CA LEU A 215 8.79 26.47 -14.99
C LEU A 215 8.30 27.76 -15.66
N ASP A 216 7.36 27.65 -16.60
CA ASP A 216 6.79 28.79 -17.31
C ASP A 216 5.96 29.68 -16.36
N ALA A 217 5.21 29.08 -15.43
CA ALA A 217 4.46 29.81 -14.41
C ALA A 217 5.38 30.55 -13.45
N HIS A 218 6.45 29.89 -12.99
CA HIS A 218 7.47 30.52 -12.15
C HIS A 218 8.19 31.68 -12.85
N ALA A 219 8.49 31.54 -14.15
CA ALA A 219 9.09 32.62 -14.94
C ALA A 219 8.18 33.86 -15.02
N GLU A 220 6.85 33.67 -15.05
CA GLU A 220 5.85 34.75 -14.99
C GLU A 220 5.55 35.21 -13.54
N GLY A 221 6.20 34.60 -12.54
CA GLY A 221 6.02 34.90 -11.12
C GLY A 221 4.68 34.43 -10.56
N LEU A 222 4.09 33.37 -11.10
CA LEU A 222 2.90 32.69 -10.57
C LEU A 222 3.33 31.53 -9.66
N GLU A 223 2.71 31.41 -8.49
CA GLU A 223 2.79 30.20 -7.67
C GLU A 223 2.01 29.05 -8.34
N VAL A 224 2.46 27.81 -8.19
CA VAL A 224 1.82 26.62 -8.77
C VAL A 224 1.41 25.66 -7.66
N PHE A 225 0.12 25.38 -7.59
CA PHE A 225 -0.44 24.38 -6.70
C PHE A 225 -0.94 23.19 -7.52
N ALA A 226 -0.62 21.98 -7.12
CA ALA A 226 -1.07 20.76 -7.78
C ALA A 226 -2.20 20.08 -6.99
N SER A 227 -3.27 19.64 -7.66
CA SER A 227 -4.41 18.96 -7.05
C SER A 227 -4.56 17.50 -7.50
N ASP A 228 -5.58 16.85 -6.95
CA ASP A 228 -6.01 15.48 -7.27
C ASP A 228 -5.05 14.40 -6.73
N PHE A 229 -4.48 14.68 -5.56
CA PHE A 229 -3.74 13.69 -4.79
C PHE A 229 -4.65 13.01 -3.77
N ALA A 230 -4.68 11.68 -3.84
CA ALA A 230 -5.36 10.80 -2.91
C ALA A 230 -4.59 9.48 -2.85
N ASN A 231 -4.55 8.85 -1.69
CA ASN A 231 -3.78 7.62 -1.46
C ASN A 231 -4.57 6.36 -1.86
N ASP A 232 -5.89 6.47 -1.92
CA ASP A 232 -6.85 5.39 -2.05
C ASP A 232 -7.47 5.28 -3.45
N VAL A 233 -6.72 5.73 -4.47
CA VAL A 233 -7.08 5.65 -5.88
C VAL A 233 -5.95 5.05 -6.70
N PRO A 234 -6.22 4.42 -7.86
CA PRO A 234 -5.16 4.07 -8.79
C PRO A 234 -4.43 5.32 -9.31
N PHE A 235 -3.10 5.30 -9.23
CA PHE A 235 -2.23 6.30 -9.87
C PHE A 235 -1.12 5.61 -10.67
N ALA A 236 -0.26 6.39 -11.33
CA ALA A 236 0.62 5.89 -12.37
C ALA A 236 1.56 4.75 -11.88
N TYR A 237 1.72 3.72 -12.70
CA TYR A 237 2.55 2.54 -12.39
C TYR A 237 4.02 2.88 -12.12
N ASN A 238 4.49 4.03 -12.59
CA ASN A 238 5.83 4.55 -12.34
C ASN A 238 6.14 4.71 -10.85
N PHE A 239 5.12 4.88 -10.01
CA PHE A 239 5.27 5.05 -8.57
C PHE A 239 5.09 3.76 -7.77
N SER A 240 4.82 2.62 -8.42
CA SER A 240 4.63 1.32 -7.75
C SER A 240 3.65 1.38 -6.57
N TYR A 241 2.56 2.15 -6.72
CA TYR A 241 1.57 2.42 -5.67
C TYR A 241 2.11 3.09 -4.39
N ASP A 242 3.31 3.68 -4.42
CA ASP A 242 3.85 4.46 -3.31
C ASP A 242 3.39 5.93 -3.41
N PRO A 243 2.51 6.42 -2.52
CA PRO A 243 2.01 7.79 -2.62
C PRO A 243 3.10 8.82 -2.30
N VAL A 244 4.05 8.53 -1.39
CA VAL A 244 5.18 9.43 -1.10
C VAL A 244 6.05 9.62 -2.34
N ALA A 245 6.29 8.55 -3.11
CA ALA A 245 7.01 8.66 -4.38
C ALA A 245 6.27 9.55 -5.40
N GLU A 246 4.94 9.50 -5.44
CA GLU A 246 4.14 10.42 -6.25
C GLU A 246 4.38 11.87 -5.82
N TYR A 247 4.20 12.22 -4.54
CA TYR A 247 4.39 13.61 -4.08
C TYR A 247 5.80 14.12 -4.35
N LEU A 248 6.84 13.31 -4.08
CA LEU A 248 8.24 13.67 -4.35
C LEU A 248 8.47 14.04 -5.83
N SER A 249 7.77 13.40 -6.77
CA SER A 249 7.88 13.74 -8.19
C SER A 249 7.39 15.15 -8.56
N PHE A 250 6.64 15.83 -7.67
CA PHE A 250 6.16 17.20 -7.86
C PHE A 250 6.96 18.24 -7.05
N ILE A 251 7.68 17.81 -6.01
CA ILE A 251 8.34 18.73 -5.06
C ILE A 251 9.87 18.59 -5.02
N ASP A 252 10.42 17.46 -5.45
CA ASP A 252 11.84 17.14 -5.31
C ASP A 252 12.31 16.14 -6.38
N ASN A 253 12.03 16.45 -7.65
CA ASN A 253 12.45 15.64 -8.80
C ASN A 253 13.78 16.10 -9.44
N GLY A 254 14.36 17.20 -8.95
CA GLY A 254 15.60 17.80 -9.46
C GLY A 254 15.45 18.75 -10.65
N GLU A 255 14.25 18.89 -11.21
CA GLU A 255 13.96 19.75 -12.37
C GLU A 255 13.06 20.94 -12.01
N PHE A 256 12.03 20.70 -11.18
CA PHE A 256 11.14 21.73 -10.66
C PHE A 256 10.59 21.34 -9.28
N SER A 257 9.94 22.29 -8.62
CA SER A 257 9.10 22.05 -7.45
C SER A 257 7.83 22.87 -7.58
N VAL A 258 6.67 22.30 -7.31
CA VAL A 258 5.44 23.08 -7.11
C VAL A 258 5.53 23.87 -5.79
N ASP A 259 4.72 24.92 -5.65
CA ASP A 259 4.63 25.74 -4.43
C ASP A 259 3.68 25.16 -3.39
N GLY A 260 2.82 24.20 -3.79
CA GLY A 260 2.02 23.42 -2.85
C GLY A 260 1.23 22.30 -3.50
N VAL A 261 0.71 21.41 -2.66
CA VAL A 261 -0.08 20.25 -3.08
C VAL A 261 -1.38 20.18 -2.29
N ILE A 262 -2.48 19.90 -2.99
CA ILE A 262 -3.81 19.72 -2.41
C ILE A 262 -4.05 18.22 -2.29
N SER A 263 -4.30 17.75 -1.08
CA SER A 263 -4.43 16.33 -0.78
C SER A 263 -5.59 16.04 0.17
N ASP A 264 -6.21 14.88 -0.03
CA ASP A 264 -7.19 14.28 0.89
C ASP A 264 -6.54 13.66 2.13
N PHE A 265 -5.25 13.37 2.05
CA PHE A 265 -4.43 12.70 3.05
C PHE A 265 -3.23 13.57 3.40
N ALA A 266 -3.46 14.67 4.11
CA ALA A 266 -2.45 15.70 4.39
C ALA A 266 -1.17 15.18 5.11
N ILE A 267 -1.22 13.98 5.71
CA ILE A 267 -0.04 13.33 6.29
C ILE A 267 1.02 12.98 5.24
N THR A 268 0.62 12.39 4.09
CA THR A 268 1.58 11.94 3.08
C THR A 268 2.42 13.06 2.47
N PRO A 269 1.86 14.19 2.00
CA PRO A 269 2.70 15.29 1.53
C PRO A 269 3.52 15.91 2.66
N THR A 270 3.03 15.90 3.90
CA THR A 270 3.81 16.38 5.06
C THR A 270 5.05 15.50 5.28
N GLU A 271 4.90 14.17 5.23
CA GLU A 271 6.00 13.22 5.31
C GLU A 271 6.95 13.37 4.11
N ALA A 272 6.41 13.45 2.89
CA ALA A 272 7.20 13.63 1.68
C ALA A 272 8.12 14.86 1.77
N ILE A 273 7.55 16.00 2.17
CA ILE A 273 8.31 17.26 2.33
C ILE A 273 9.28 17.18 3.50
N SER A 274 8.83 16.72 4.67
CA SER A 274 9.60 16.87 5.92
C SER A 274 10.64 15.77 6.13
N CYS A 275 10.35 14.55 5.66
CA CYS A 275 11.12 13.35 5.97
C CYS A 275 11.84 12.77 4.75
N PHE A 276 11.24 12.90 3.56
CA PHE A 276 11.73 12.24 2.35
C PHE A 276 12.40 13.15 1.33
N SER A 277 12.15 14.46 1.38
CA SER A 277 12.79 15.41 0.47
C SER A 277 14.28 15.58 0.78
N HIS A 278 15.06 15.79 -0.27
CA HIS A 278 16.48 16.06 -0.28
C HIS A 278 17.29 15.05 0.54
N ILE A 279 16.90 13.76 0.52
CA ILE A 279 17.67 12.69 1.16
C ILE A 279 19.01 12.57 0.43
N ASP A 280 20.11 12.70 1.17
CA ASP A 280 21.45 12.51 0.61
C ASP A 280 21.62 11.07 0.10
N ASN A 281 22.06 10.95 -1.15
CA ASN A 281 22.42 9.66 -1.73
C ASN A 281 23.65 9.00 -1.07
N ASN A 282 24.39 9.78 -0.27
CA ASN A 282 25.58 9.35 0.45
C ASN A 282 25.33 8.97 1.92
N VAL A 283 24.07 8.93 2.40
CA VAL A 283 23.78 8.38 3.73
C VAL A 283 24.19 6.91 3.72
N SER A 284 25.32 6.63 4.38
CA SER A 284 25.92 5.30 4.49
C SER A 284 24.92 4.26 4.98
N ARG A 285 24.86 3.12 4.29
CA ARG A 285 24.16 1.90 4.73
C ARG A 285 24.68 1.40 6.10
N ASP A 286 25.91 1.78 6.45
CA ASP A 286 26.70 1.27 7.58
C ASP A 286 26.74 2.21 8.79
N SER A 287 25.72 3.03 9.05
CA SER A 287 25.66 3.82 10.29
C SER A 287 25.49 2.97 11.57
N GLY A 288 25.54 1.63 11.46
CA GLY A 288 25.50 0.70 12.59
C GLY A 288 24.15 0.61 13.31
N LYS A 289 23.08 1.18 12.72
CA LYS A 289 21.72 1.30 13.29
C LYS A 289 20.59 1.10 12.25
N ALA A 290 20.84 0.41 11.14
CA ALA A 290 19.91 0.37 9.99
C ALA A 290 18.72 -0.61 10.18
N ILE A 291 17.91 -0.42 11.22
CA ILE A 291 16.58 -1.04 11.34
C ILE A 291 15.62 -0.24 10.43
N PRO A 292 14.64 -0.87 9.77
CA PRO A 292 14.46 -2.33 9.66
C PRO A 292 15.43 -2.97 8.68
N LEU A 293 15.77 -4.24 8.90
CA LEU A 293 16.31 -5.10 7.84
C LEU A 293 15.25 -5.24 6.74
N VAL A 294 15.60 -4.97 5.49
CA VAL A 294 14.68 -5.05 4.35
C VAL A 294 14.91 -6.36 3.60
N ILE A 295 13.92 -7.25 3.68
CA ILE A 295 13.92 -8.56 3.03
C ILE A 295 12.91 -8.52 1.87
N SER A 296 13.34 -8.82 0.65
CA SER A 296 12.43 -8.87 -0.49
C SER A 296 11.65 -10.19 -0.54
N SER A 297 10.32 -10.11 -0.62
CA SER A 297 9.45 -11.26 -0.89
C SER A 297 9.43 -11.55 -2.38
N ASN A 298 10.11 -12.62 -2.80
CA ASN A 298 10.19 -13.06 -4.20
C ASN A 298 10.83 -12.03 -5.16
N GLY A 299 11.74 -11.19 -4.64
CA GLY A 299 12.27 -10.02 -5.36
C GLY A 299 11.34 -8.80 -5.24
N SER A 300 11.37 -7.91 -6.22
CA SER A 300 10.44 -6.77 -6.36
C SER A 300 9.15 -7.23 -7.03
N SER A 301 8.48 -8.20 -6.40
CA SER A 301 7.32 -8.91 -6.95
C SER A 301 6.03 -8.06 -7.03
N GLY A 302 6.08 -6.84 -6.48
CA GLY A 302 5.09 -5.78 -6.71
C GLY A 302 5.13 -5.19 -8.13
N ASP A 303 6.27 -5.28 -8.82
CA ASP A 303 6.48 -4.69 -10.16
C ASP A 303 6.72 -5.74 -11.26
N TYR A 304 7.17 -6.95 -10.89
CA TYR A 304 7.51 -8.04 -11.81
C TYR A 304 6.95 -9.39 -11.33
N PRO A 305 6.78 -10.40 -12.20
CA PRO A 305 6.53 -11.77 -11.77
C PRO A 305 7.59 -12.24 -10.77
N GLY A 306 7.15 -12.68 -9.59
CA GLY A 306 8.05 -13.04 -8.50
C GLY A 306 8.99 -14.20 -8.83
N CYS A 307 10.14 -14.25 -8.16
CA CYS A 307 11.20 -15.24 -8.35
C CYS A 307 11.80 -15.30 -9.76
N THR A 308 11.69 -14.22 -10.53
CA THR A 308 12.36 -14.07 -11.83
C THR A 308 13.67 -13.30 -11.71
N ASP A 309 14.54 -13.46 -12.70
CA ASP A 309 15.73 -12.62 -12.89
C ASP A 309 15.42 -11.12 -12.74
N LEU A 310 14.40 -10.60 -13.42
CA LEU A 310 13.99 -9.20 -13.34
C LEU A 310 13.49 -8.78 -11.95
N ALA A 311 12.74 -9.65 -11.26
CA ALA A 311 12.29 -9.35 -9.90
C ALA A 311 13.48 -9.26 -8.92
N TYR A 312 14.50 -10.12 -9.08
CA TYR A 312 15.70 -10.05 -8.25
C TYR A 312 16.57 -8.85 -8.61
N GLU A 313 16.77 -8.56 -9.90
CA GLU A 313 17.47 -7.36 -10.36
C GLU A 313 16.79 -6.07 -9.86
N GLY A 314 15.46 -6.01 -9.91
CA GLY A 314 14.67 -4.91 -9.36
C GLY A 314 14.89 -4.74 -7.86
N ALA A 315 14.80 -5.81 -7.07
CA ALA A 315 15.05 -5.75 -5.63
C ALA A 315 16.48 -5.31 -5.27
N MET A 316 17.48 -5.76 -6.04
CA MET A 316 18.87 -5.34 -5.87
C MET A 316 19.07 -3.85 -6.20
N SER A 317 18.42 -3.37 -7.26
CA SER A 317 18.42 -1.96 -7.66
C SER A 317 17.71 -1.08 -6.63
N ASP A 318 16.63 -1.57 -6.05
CA ASP A 318 15.88 -0.90 -4.99
C ASP A 318 16.62 -0.86 -3.65
N GLY A 319 17.67 -1.69 -3.50
CA GLY A 319 18.57 -1.69 -2.35
C GLY A 319 18.14 -2.60 -1.20
N ALA A 320 17.40 -3.67 -1.48
CA ALA A 320 17.08 -4.70 -0.49
C ALA A 320 18.35 -5.30 0.15
N ASP A 321 18.31 -5.60 1.44
CA ASP A 321 19.47 -6.17 2.14
C ASP A 321 19.56 -7.68 1.97
N VAL A 322 18.40 -8.34 1.88
CA VAL A 322 18.26 -9.79 1.77
C VAL A 322 17.25 -10.12 0.69
N LEU A 323 17.61 -11.04 -0.22
CA LEU A 323 16.70 -11.53 -1.25
C LEU A 323 16.07 -12.88 -0.86
N GLY A 324 14.73 -12.95 -0.86
CA GLY A 324 13.97 -14.16 -0.58
C GLY A 324 13.79 -15.07 -1.80
N CYS A 325 14.10 -16.36 -1.64
CA CYS A 325 13.84 -17.41 -2.60
C CYS A 325 13.10 -18.57 -1.91
N PRO A 326 11.78 -18.67 -2.10
CA PRO A 326 11.05 -19.90 -1.80
C PRO A 326 11.42 -20.98 -2.79
N VAL A 327 11.88 -22.11 -2.26
CA VAL A 327 12.42 -23.21 -3.07
C VAL A 327 11.32 -24.21 -3.37
N GLN A 328 11.12 -24.47 -4.65
CA GLN A 328 10.29 -25.56 -5.15
C GLN A 328 11.15 -26.61 -5.84
N MET A 329 10.59 -27.82 -5.95
CA MET A 329 11.23 -28.94 -6.63
C MET A 329 10.50 -29.27 -7.93
N SER A 330 11.26 -29.45 -9.01
CA SER A 330 10.74 -30.02 -10.27
C SER A 330 10.64 -31.54 -10.18
N LYS A 331 9.93 -32.14 -11.14
CA LYS A 331 9.77 -33.60 -11.25
C LYS A 331 11.10 -34.37 -11.35
N ASP A 332 12.09 -33.76 -12.00
CA ASP A 332 13.45 -34.28 -12.17
C ASP A 332 14.41 -33.88 -11.03
N GLY A 333 13.88 -33.36 -9.91
CA GLY A 333 14.64 -33.11 -8.70
C GLY A 333 15.50 -31.85 -8.73
N LYS A 334 15.22 -30.89 -9.61
CA LYS A 334 15.93 -29.60 -9.65
C LYS A 334 15.30 -28.62 -8.65
N PRO A 335 16.07 -28.04 -7.71
CA PRO A 335 15.59 -26.95 -6.86
C PRO A 335 15.62 -25.60 -7.60
N PHE A 336 14.55 -24.82 -7.50
CA PHE A 336 14.42 -23.52 -8.14
C PHE A 336 13.55 -22.56 -7.31
N CYS A 337 13.69 -21.25 -7.58
CA CYS A 337 12.92 -20.23 -6.86
C CYS A 337 11.53 -20.07 -7.48
N LEU A 338 10.47 -20.22 -6.68
CA LEU A 338 9.09 -19.94 -7.07
C LEU A 338 8.20 -19.74 -5.82
N GLY A 339 7.38 -18.68 -5.84
CA GLY A 339 6.57 -18.26 -4.69
C GLY A 339 5.48 -19.24 -4.23
N SER A 340 5.08 -20.20 -5.07
CA SER A 340 4.07 -21.21 -4.76
C SER A 340 4.44 -22.55 -5.38
N ILE A 341 4.05 -23.65 -4.72
CA ILE A 341 4.14 -25.01 -5.27
C ILE A 341 3.10 -25.26 -6.38
N ASN A 342 2.04 -24.44 -6.43
CA ASN A 342 1.04 -24.46 -7.48
C ASN A 342 1.42 -23.48 -8.59
N LEU A 343 1.70 -24.01 -9.78
CA LEU A 343 2.13 -23.22 -10.93
C LEU A 343 1.03 -22.29 -11.43
N ILE A 344 -0.24 -22.53 -11.11
CA ILE A 344 -1.36 -21.66 -11.51
C ILE A 344 -1.23 -20.26 -10.89
N ASP A 345 -0.66 -20.14 -9.69
CA ASP A 345 -0.62 -18.89 -8.94
C ASP A 345 0.33 -17.84 -9.53
N SER A 346 1.28 -18.29 -10.36
CA SER A 346 2.38 -17.44 -10.83
C SER A 346 2.77 -17.68 -12.29
N THR A 347 2.06 -18.52 -13.03
CA THR A 347 2.33 -18.79 -14.46
C THR A 347 1.04 -18.90 -15.27
N THR A 348 1.18 -18.95 -16.60
CA THR A 348 0.07 -19.27 -17.51
C THR A 348 -0.12 -20.78 -17.76
N VAL A 349 0.27 -21.64 -16.81
CA VAL A 349 0.26 -23.12 -16.99
C VAL A 349 -1.15 -23.64 -17.32
N ALA A 350 -2.19 -23.05 -16.74
CA ALA A 350 -3.57 -23.45 -16.97
C ALA A 350 -4.03 -23.19 -18.42
N GLN A 351 -3.35 -22.31 -19.15
CA GLN A 351 -3.60 -22.01 -20.56
C GLN A 351 -2.63 -22.75 -21.50
N SER A 352 -1.78 -23.63 -20.97
CA SER A 352 -0.78 -24.39 -21.73
C SER A 352 -1.23 -25.82 -22.03
N GLU A 353 -0.38 -26.58 -22.74
CA GLU A 353 -0.56 -28.02 -22.97
C GLU A 353 -0.57 -28.85 -21.68
N PHE A 354 -0.08 -28.30 -20.56
CA PHE A 354 -0.04 -28.94 -19.26
C PHE A 354 -1.33 -28.79 -18.44
N SER A 355 -2.36 -28.14 -18.99
CA SER A 355 -3.67 -27.97 -18.32
C SER A 355 -4.31 -29.30 -17.89
N ASN A 356 -4.02 -30.38 -18.61
CA ASN A 356 -4.46 -31.74 -18.29
C ASN A 356 -3.79 -32.36 -17.04
N LEU A 357 -2.75 -31.73 -16.49
CA LEU A 357 -2.06 -32.17 -15.27
C LEU A 357 -2.72 -31.65 -13.99
N THR A 358 -3.87 -30.96 -14.11
CA THR A 358 -4.63 -30.47 -12.96
C THR A 358 -5.02 -31.63 -12.05
N THR A 359 -4.72 -31.52 -10.77
CA THR A 359 -5.02 -32.53 -9.76
C THR A 359 -5.42 -31.89 -8.45
N SER A 360 -6.13 -32.67 -7.62
CA SER A 360 -6.59 -32.25 -6.29
C SER A 360 -5.82 -33.03 -5.24
N ILE A 361 -5.08 -32.32 -4.40
CA ILE A 361 -4.28 -32.89 -3.30
C ILE A 361 -4.85 -32.34 -2.00
N PRO A 362 -5.32 -33.17 -1.06
CA PRO A 362 -6.00 -32.69 0.14
C PRO A 362 -5.26 -31.61 0.94
N GLU A 363 -3.92 -31.71 1.00
CA GLU A 363 -3.06 -30.78 1.73
C GLU A 363 -2.65 -29.54 0.91
N LEU A 364 -2.72 -29.59 -0.43
CA LEU A 364 -2.25 -28.52 -1.32
C LEU A 364 -3.37 -27.87 -2.16
N GLY A 365 -4.59 -28.40 -2.10
CA GLY A 365 -5.73 -27.97 -2.90
C GLY A 365 -5.71 -28.45 -4.35
N ASP A 366 -6.45 -27.74 -5.20
CA ASP A 366 -6.54 -27.99 -6.64
C ASP A 366 -5.46 -27.20 -7.38
N GLY A 367 -4.69 -27.87 -8.25
CA GLY A 367 -3.61 -27.17 -8.93
C GLY A 367 -2.85 -27.99 -9.96
N ILE A 368 -1.88 -27.32 -10.58
CA ILE A 368 -0.84 -27.95 -11.40
C ILE A 368 0.47 -27.71 -10.66
N PHE A 369 1.03 -28.75 -10.07
CA PHE A 369 2.12 -28.62 -9.12
C PHE A 369 3.51 -28.67 -9.77
N THR A 370 4.50 -28.00 -9.17
CA THR A 370 5.88 -27.94 -9.70
C THR A 370 6.50 -29.32 -9.90
N PHE A 371 6.24 -30.26 -8.98
CA PHE A 371 6.76 -31.63 -9.04
C PHE A 371 6.11 -32.51 -10.12
N SER A 372 5.12 -31.99 -10.86
CA SER A 372 4.50 -32.69 -11.99
C SER A 372 5.21 -32.44 -13.32
N LEU A 373 6.06 -31.40 -13.41
CA LEU A 373 6.76 -30.97 -14.62
C LEU A 373 8.28 -31.05 -14.44
N THR A 374 9.02 -31.37 -15.50
CA THR A 374 10.50 -31.26 -15.47
C THR A 374 10.93 -29.80 -15.45
N TRP A 375 12.17 -29.53 -15.02
CA TRP A 375 12.70 -28.18 -15.03
C TRP A 375 12.67 -27.54 -16.43
N SER A 376 12.98 -28.30 -17.48
CA SER A 376 12.88 -27.83 -18.86
C SER A 376 11.46 -27.45 -19.28
N GLN A 377 10.43 -28.15 -18.79
CA GLN A 377 9.03 -27.83 -19.04
C GLN A 377 8.63 -26.57 -18.28
N ILE A 378 9.07 -26.42 -17.03
CA ILE A 378 8.81 -25.21 -16.22
C ILE A 378 9.43 -23.98 -16.88
N LEU A 379 10.66 -24.08 -17.41
CA LEU A 379 11.30 -22.99 -18.15
C LEU A 379 10.59 -22.60 -19.46
N SER A 380 9.69 -23.44 -19.98
CA SER A 380 8.87 -23.12 -21.16
C SER A 380 7.60 -22.35 -20.81
N LEU A 381 7.22 -22.29 -19.52
CA LEU A 381 6.05 -21.56 -19.07
C LEU A 381 6.28 -20.05 -19.13
N THR A 382 5.20 -19.31 -19.34
CA THR A 382 5.22 -17.86 -19.24
C THR A 382 4.94 -17.46 -17.78
N PRO A 383 5.86 -16.73 -17.12
CA PRO A 383 5.60 -16.17 -15.79
C PRO A 383 4.40 -15.23 -15.82
N ALA A 384 3.73 -15.08 -14.69
CA ALA A 384 2.61 -14.17 -14.52
C ALA A 384 2.74 -13.43 -13.18
N ILE A 385 2.53 -12.11 -13.21
CA ILE A 385 2.55 -11.27 -12.02
C ILE A 385 1.29 -11.52 -11.17
N SER A 386 1.48 -11.59 -9.85
CA SER A 386 0.36 -11.70 -8.92
C SER A 386 -0.48 -10.42 -8.92
N ASN A 387 -1.78 -10.53 -8.68
CA ASN A 387 -2.68 -9.39 -8.52
C ASN A 387 -3.60 -9.64 -7.32
N PRO A 388 -3.12 -9.49 -6.08
CA PRO A 388 -3.87 -9.89 -4.89
C PRO A 388 -5.13 -9.04 -4.64
N TYR A 389 -5.21 -7.84 -5.23
CA TYR A 389 -6.26 -6.85 -4.97
C TYR A 389 -7.14 -6.53 -6.20
N THR A 390 -7.33 -7.50 -7.10
CA THR A 390 -8.19 -7.32 -8.28
C THR A 390 -9.64 -6.93 -7.94
N TYR A 391 -10.15 -7.32 -6.77
CA TYR A 391 -11.47 -6.88 -6.26
C TYR A 391 -11.58 -5.35 -6.17
N TYR A 392 -10.50 -4.69 -5.77
CA TYR A 392 -10.40 -3.23 -5.69
C TYR A 392 -9.99 -2.58 -7.03
N LYS A 393 -9.97 -3.37 -8.11
CA LYS A 393 -9.46 -2.97 -9.44
C LYS A 393 -8.00 -2.50 -9.41
N LEU A 394 -7.24 -3.00 -8.44
CA LEU A 394 -5.81 -2.76 -8.33
C LEU A 394 -5.07 -3.89 -9.05
N TYR A 395 -4.43 -3.55 -10.15
CA TYR A 395 -3.64 -4.47 -10.98
C TYR A 395 -2.19 -4.04 -10.94
N ARG A 396 -1.26 -4.97 -10.73
CA ARG A 396 0.18 -4.69 -10.83
C ARG A 396 0.60 -4.39 -12.26
N ASN A 397 1.83 -3.89 -12.39
CA ASN A 397 2.39 -3.32 -13.61
C ASN A 397 2.12 -4.16 -14.88
N PRO A 398 1.18 -3.74 -15.75
CA PRO A 398 0.75 -4.55 -16.90
C PRO A 398 1.82 -4.70 -17.98
N LYS A 399 2.76 -3.75 -18.09
CA LYS A 399 3.89 -3.79 -19.02
C LYS A 399 4.84 -4.95 -18.72
N PHE A 400 5.01 -5.30 -17.45
CA PHE A 400 5.90 -6.37 -17.02
C PHE A 400 5.17 -7.64 -16.56
N LYS A 401 3.85 -7.72 -16.77
CA LYS A 401 3.00 -8.80 -16.23
C LYS A 401 3.47 -10.22 -16.52
N ASN A 402 4.23 -10.43 -17.59
CA ASN A 402 4.76 -11.73 -18.02
C ASN A 402 6.29 -11.70 -18.24
N ALA A 403 6.98 -10.72 -17.69
CA ALA A 403 8.40 -10.51 -17.93
C ALA A 403 9.27 -11.38 -17.01
N GLY A 404 10.51 -11.62 -17.46
CA GLY A 404 11.52 -12.34 -16.69
C GLY A 404 11.50 -13.86 -16.90
N LYS A 405 12.44 -14.54 -16.24
CA LYS A 405 12.63 -16.00 -16.28
C LYS A 405 12.90 -16.53 -14.88
N TYR A 406 12.31 -17.68 -14.56
CA TYR A 406 12.62 -18.37 -13.31
C TYR A 406 14.05 -18.83 -13.25
N MET A 407 14.59 -18.82 -12.03
CA MET A 407 15.98 -19.18 -11.77
C MET A 407 16.05 -20.49 -11.00
N ALA A 408 16.96 -21.38 -11.43
CA ALA A 408 17.34 -22.48 -10.56
C ALA A 408 18.07 -21.92 -9.32
N LEU A 409 17.99 -22.63 -8.19
CA LEU A 409 18.58 -22.16 -6.95
C LEU A 409 20.10 -21.83 -7.06
N PRO A 410 20.93 -22.63 -7.76
CA PRO A 410 22.34 -22.27 -7.97
C PRO A 410 22.53 -20.97 -8.76
N ASP A 411 21.69 -20.72 -9.76
CA ASP A 411 21.79 -19.52 -10.61
C ASP A 411 21.38 -18.27 -9.83
N PHE A 412 20.36 -18.39 -8.97
CA PHE A 412 19.98 -17.34 -8.02
C PHE A 412 21.13 -17.03 -7.05
N LEU A 413 21.74 -18.03 -6.42
CA LEU A 413 22.87 -17.81 -5.51
C LEU A 413 24.06 -17.18 -6.22
N LEU A 414 24.33 -17.56 -7.48
CA LEU A 414 25.38 -16.95 -8.28
C LEU A 414 25.09 -15.47 -8.59
N LEU A 415 23.84 -15.14 -8.94
CA LEU A 415 23.41 -13.75 -9.16
C LEU A 415 23.67 -12.90 -7.91
N VAL A 416 23.22 -13.37 -6.74
CA VAL A 416 23.35 -12.61 -5.49
C VAL A 416 24.80 -12.52 -5.01
N SER A 417 25.60 -13.59 -5.17
CA SER A 417 27.01 -13.61 -4.75
C SER A 417 27.91 -12.64 -5.53
N ASN A 418 27.44 -12.17 -6.69
CA ASN A 418 28.12 -11.16 -7.50
C ASN A 418 27.63 -9.74 -7.22
N ALA A 419 26.54 -9.58 -6.46
CA ALA A 419 25.96 -8.28 -6.16
C ALA A 419 26.56 -7.68 -4.88
N SER A 420 27.25 -6.54 -5.00
CA SER A 420 27.77 -5.82 -3.84
C SER A 420 26.68 -5.10 -3.03
N SER A 421 25.46 -5.01 -3.56
CA SER A 421 24.34 -4.30 -2.96
C SER A 421 23.52 -5.15 -1.99
N VAL A 422 23.78 -6.46 -1.88
CA VAL A 422 23.01 -7.39 -1.05
C VAL A 422 23.92 -7.98 0.03
N SER A 423 23.39 -8.09 1.25
CA SER A 423 24.11 -8.61 2.42
C SER A 423 23.78 -10.07 2.74
N GLY A 424 22.66 -10.60 2.22
CA GLY A 424 22.27 -11.98 2.44
C GLY A 424 21.17 -12.52 1.53
N VAL A 425 20.83 -13.78 1.76
CA VAL A 425 19.72 -14.49 1.11
C VAL A 425 18.84 -15.16 2.15
N LEU A 426 17.54 -15.21 1.88
CA LEU A 426 16.56 -15.94 2.68
C LEU A 426 16.01 -17.08 1.83
N ILE A 427 16.43 -18.31 2.14
CA ILE A 427 15.94 -19.53 1.48
C ILE A 427 14.71 -20.02 2.24
N ILE A 428 13.57 -20.14 1.58
CA ILE A 428 12.31 -20.56 2.22
C ILE A 428 11.98 -21.99 1.78
N VAL A 429 11.87 -22.90 2.75
CA VAL A 429 11.60 -24.33 2.52
C VAL A 429 10.24 -24.67 3.13
N GLU A 430 9.30 -25.08 2.28
CA GLU A 430 7.95 -25.49 2.67
C GLU A 430 7.62 -26.85 2.05
N ASN A 431 6.56 -27.50 2.54
CA ASN A 431 6.04 -28.77 2.00
C ASN A 431 7.07 -29.94 2.00
N ALA A 432 8.09 -29.87 2.85
CA ALA A 432 9.20 -30.84 2.83
C ALA A 432 8.75 -32.28 3.12
N ALA A 433 7.87 -32.47 4.11
CA ALA A 433 7.32 -33.78 4.44
C ALA A 433 6.52 -34.38 3.27
N TYR A 434 5.64 -33.57 2.66
CA TYR A 434 4.85 -33.99 1.49
C TYR A 434 5.74 -34.43 0.33
N LEU A 435 6.76 -33.64 0.00
CA LEU A 435 7.70 -33.95 -1.10
C LEU A 435 8.48 -35.24 -0.83
N ALA A 436 8.92 -35.47 0.41
CA ALA A 436 9.67 -36.66 0.78
C ALA A 436 8.82 -37.94 0.74
N GLU A 437 7.60 -37.90 1.28
CA GLU A 437 6.71 -39.07 1.37
C GLU A 437 6.04 -39.41 0.04
N ASN A 438 5.53 -38.40 -0.66
CA ASN A 438 4.64 -38.60 -1.81
C ASN A 438 5.37 -38.48 -3.14
N GLN A 439 6.44 -37.67 -3.21
CA GLN A 439 7.16 -37.42 -4.46
C GLN A 439 8.55 -38.06 -4.48
N GLY A 440 9.07 -38.53 -3.35
CA GLY A 440 10.43 -39.07 -3.25
C GLY A 440 11.50 -38.00 -3.49
N LEU A 441 11.19 -36.74 -3.16
CA LEU A 441 12.05 -35.57 -3.35
C LEU A 441 12.41 -34.97 -2.00
N SER A 442 13.70 -34.80 -1.72
CA SER A 442 14.18 -34.15 -0.52
C SER A 442 14.60 -32.71 -0.82
N VAL A 443 13.70 -31.76 -0.55
CA VAL A 443 14.02 -30.33 -0.72
C VAL A 443 15.11 -29.88 0.26
N THR A 444 15.17 -30.44 1.46
CA THR A 444 16.21 -30.11 2.46
C THR A 444 17.60 -30.53 1.98
N ASP A 445 17.75 -31.77 1.48
CA ASP A 445 19.04 -32.26 0.97
C ASP A 445 19.44 -31.48 -0.28
N ALA A 446 18.50 -31.21 -1.19
CA ALA A 446 18.76 -30.45 -2.41
C ALA A 446 19.23 -29.01 -2.10
N VAL A 447 18.63 -28.35 -1.11
CA VAL A 447 19.04 -27.02 -0.66
C VAL A 447 20.43 -27.06 -0.03
N LEU A 448 20.70 -28.02 0.87
CA LEU A 448 22.02 -28.17 1.50
C LEU A 448 23.11 -28.45 0.47
N GLU A 449 22.87 -29.34 -0.49
CA GLU A 449 23.81 -29.66 -1.57
C GLU A 449 24.15 -28.41 -2.39
N VAL A 450 23.13 -27.64 -2.79
CA VAL A 450 23.34 -26.41 -3.56
C VAL A 450 24.12 -25.36 -2.76
N LEU A 451 23.78 -25.17 -1.48
CA LEU A 451 24.45 -24.21 -0.61
C LEU A 451 25.91 -24.60 -0.33
N GLN A 452 26.20 -25.89 -0.10
CA GLN A 452 27.56 -26.40 0.13
C GLN A 452 28.45 -26.24 -1.12
N ASN A 453 27.88 -26.34 -2.31
CA ASN A 453 28.59 -26.18 -3.58
C ASN A 453 28.70 -24.73 -4.04
N ALA A 454 27.94 -23.79 -3.46
CA ALA A 454 27.93 -22.39 -3.85
C ALA A 454 29.11 -21.60 -3.25
N SER A 455 29.69 -20.70 -4.06
CA SER A 455 30.67 -19.72 -3.57
C SER A 455 29.96 -18.47 -3.05
N LEU A 456 29.70 -18.41 -1.74
CA LEU A 456 28.81 -17.42 -1.13
C LEU A 456 29.44 -16.04 -0.83
N ASN A 457 30.75 -15.84 -1.05
CA ASN A 457 31.42 -14.51 -0.96
C ASN A 457 31.05 -13.62 0.26
N ASN A 458 30.98 -14.19 1.46
CA ASN A 458 30.55 -13.53 2.72
C ASN A 458 29.05 -13.17 2.83
N LEU A 459 28.20 -13.67 1.93
CA LEU A 459 26.75 -13.56 2.06
C LEU A 459 26.26 -14.25 3.32
N LYS A 460 25.38 -13.56 4.06
CA LYS A 460 24.62 -14.16 5.14
C LYS A 460 23.52 -15.05 4.56
N VAL A 461 23.49 -16.32 4.93
CA VAL A 461 22.42 -17.25 4.55
C VAL A 461 21.46 -17.43 5.71
N MET A 462 20.19 -17.17 5.45
CA MET A 462 19.07 -17.41 6.35
C MET A 462 18.18 -18.49 5.73
N ILE A 463 17.71 -19.45 6.53
CA ILE A 463 16.76 -20.48 6.07
C ILE A 463 15.48 -20.40 6.88
N GLN A 464 14.36 -20.21 6.19
CA GLN A 464 13.02 -20.10 6.76
C GLN A 464 12.17 -21.33 6.47
N SER A 465 11.32 -21.69 7.43
CA SER A 465 10.30 -22.72 7.28
C SER A 465 9.18 -22.49 8.29
N THR A 466 7.93 -22.83 7.93
CA THR A 466 6.83 -22.97 8.90
C THR A 466 6.95 -24.23 9.75
N ASN A 467 7.70 -25.24 9.27
CA ASN A 467 7.90 -26.51 9.95
C ASN A 467 9.16 -26.51 10.82
N SER A 468 9.02 -26.78 12.12
CA SER A 468 10.14 -26.88 13.05
C SER A 468 11.03 -28.10 12.77
N SER A 469 10.44 -29.19 12.28
CA SER A 469 11.15 -30.41 11.88
C SER A 469 12.17 -30.17 10.76
N VAL A 470 11.86 -29.27 9.82
CA VAL A 470 12.78 -28.81 8.76
C VAL A 470 13.97 -28.05 9.34
N LEU A 471 13.70 -27.09 10.22
CA LEU A 471 14.75 -26.27 10.84
C LEU A 471 15.67 -27.10 11.74
N ILE A 472 15.12 -28.05 12.49
CA ILE A 472 15.91 -28.98 13.32
C ILE A 472 16.87 -29.79 12.45
N LYS A 473 16.40 -30.39 11.34
CA LYS A 473 17.26 -31.14 10.42
C LYS A 473 18.39 -30.26 9.86
N LEU A 474 18.04 -29.07 9.38
CA LEU A 474 19.03 -28.13 8.82
C LEU A 474 20.02 -27.62 9.86
N LYS A 475 19.63 -27.53 11.13
CA LYS A 475 20.50 -27.17 12.25
C LYS A 475 21.57 -28.23 12.53
N GLU A 476 21.23 -29.50 12.36
CA GLU A 476 22.17 -30.60 12.56
C GLU A 476 23.23 -30.67 11.44
N GLU A 477 22.89 -30.18 10.25
CA GLU A 477 23.70 -30.31 9.03
C GLU A 477 24.36 -28.99 8.58
N SER A 478 24.07 -27.86 9.24
CA SER A 478 24.60 -26.54 8.85
C SER A 478 24.71 -25.56 10.02
N ASN A 479 25.40 -24.43 9.79
CA ASN A 479 25.52 -23.32 10.75
C ASN A 479 24.84 -22.04 10.22
N TYR A 480 23.84 -22.17 9.35
CA TYR A 480 23.09 -21.03 8.82
C TYR A 480 22.13 -20.44 9.86
N GLU A 481 21.74 -19.18 9.70
CA GLU A 481 20.74 -18.56 10.57
C GLU A 481 19.36 -19.16 10.25
N LEU A 482 18.67 -19.69 11.25
CA LEU A 482 17.39 -20.36 11.08
C LEU A 482 16.23 -19.45 11.49
N VAL A 483 15.19 -19.39 10.65
CA VAL A 483 14.08 -18.47 10.78
C VAL A 483 12.78 -19.27 10.87
N TYR A 484 12.11 -19.23 12.02
CA TYR A 484 10.81 -19.88 12.18
C TYR A 484 9.69 -18.95 11.72
N LYS A 485 8.87 -19.37 10.77
CA LYS A 485 7.67 -18.62 10.38
C LYS A 485 6.47 -19.17 11.14
N VAL A 486 5.79 -18.29 11.88
CA VAL A 486 4.50 -18.63 12.49
C VAL A 486 3.43 -18.61 11.40
N ASP A 487 2.76 -19.74 11.19
CA ASP A 487 1.78 -19.91 10.11
C ASP A 487 0.46 -19.14 10.36
N GLU A 488 0.05 -19.04 11.63
CA GLU A 488 -1.20 -18.39 12.03
C GLU A 488 -1.01 -17.00 12.64
N ASP A 489 -2.08 -16.20 12.59
CA ASP A 489 -2.15 -14.95 13.33
C ASP A 489 -2.24 -15.23 14.84
N ILE A 490 -1.32 -14.71 15.63
CA ILE A 490 -1.27 -14.94 17.08
C ILE A 490 -1.45 -13.63 17.87
N ARG A 491 -2.10 -13.72 19.05
CA ARG A 491 -2.16 -12.57 19.98
C ARG A 491 -1.08 -12.58 21.05
N ASP A 492 -0.51 -13.75 21.33
CA ASP A 492 0.52 -13.98 22.35
C ASP A 492 1.24 -15.31 22.06
N ALA A 493 2.35 -15.59 22.75
CA ALA A 493 3.05 -16.87 22.74
C ALA A 493 3.50 -17.28 24.14
N ASP A 494 3.31 -18.53 24.54
CA ASP A 494 3.72 -19.00 25.87
C ASP A 494 5.25 -18.94 26.04
N ASN A 495 5.74 -18.54 27.22
CA ASN A 495 7.18 -18.47 27.49
C ASN A 495 7.88 -19.82 27.30
N SER A 496 7.21 -20.94 27.58
CA SER A 496 7.73 -22.29 27.31
C SER A 496 7.88 -22.55 25.81
N THR A 497 6.96 -22.02 25.00
CA THR A 497 6.95 -22.17 23.55
C THR A 497 8.04 -21.35 22.90
N ILE A 498 8.25 -20.11 23.37
CA ILE A 498 9.37 -19.28 22.90
C ILE A 498 10.73 -19.94 23.22
N ARG A 499 10.85 -20.57 24.40
CA ARG A 499 12.05 -21.38 24.74
C ARG A 499 12.22 -22.59 23.83
N GLU A 500 11.13 -23.20 23.38
CA GLU A 500 11.18 -24.30 22.42
C GLU A 500 11.66 -23.80 21.06
N ILE A 501 11.09 -22.70 20.56
CA ILE A 501 11.49 -22.06 19.29
C ILE A 501 13.00 -21.75 19.30
N LYS A 502 13.52 -21.18 20.40
CA LYS A 502 14.93 -20.83 20.52
C LYS A 502 15.89 -22.03 20.41
N LYS A 503 15.41 -23.26 20.61
CA LYS A 503 16.24 -24.46 20.42
C LYS A 503 16.55 -24.72 18.95
N PHE A 504 15.73 -24.28 18.01
CA PHE A 504 15.88 -24.59 16.59
C PHE A 504 15.91 -23.36 15.67
N ALA A 505 15.55 -22.17 16.16
CA ALA A 505 15.55 -20.93 15.37
C ALA A 505 16.26 -19.76 16.08
N ASP A 506 16.83 -18.87 15.27
CA ASP A 506 17.51 -17.65 15.69
C ASP A 506 16.61 -16.41 15.55
N SER A 507 15.65 -16.47 14.62
CA SER A 507 14.70 -15.40 14.31
C SER A 507 13.29 -15.97 14.07
N VAL A 508 12.29 -15.11 14.14
CA VAL A 508 10.88 -15.45 13.91
C VAL A 508 10.25 -14.50 12.91
N VAL A 509 9.44 -15.04 12.01
CA VAL A 509 8.57 -14.28 11.11
C VAL A 509 7.13 -14.39 11.59
N ILE A 510 6.43 -13.26 11.69
CA ILE A 510 5.03 -13.18 12.08
C ILE A 510 4.23 -12.32 11.10
N SER A 511 2.92 -12.56 11.04
CA SER A 511 2.01 -11.78 10.20
C SER A 511 1.81 -10.36 10.72
N LYS A 512 1.42 -9.44 9.83
CA LYS A 512 1.00 -8.07 10.21
C LYS A 512 -0.09 -8.05 11.29
N ALA A 513 -1.07 -8.95 11.20
CA ALA A 513 -2.17 -9.03 12.15
C ALA A 513 -1.77 -9.55 13.54
N SER A 514 -0.62 -10.22 13.66
CA SER A 514 -0.06 -10.63 14.96
C SER A 514 0.55 -9.47 15.72
N VAL A 515 0.92 -8.37 15.04
CA VAL A 515 1.45 -7.14 15.67
C VAL A 515 0.31 -6.14 15.87
N PHE A 516 -0.43 -5.85 14.80
CA PHE A 516 -1.55 -4.91 14.78
C PHE A 516 -2.83 -5.62 14.31
N PRO A 517 -3.57 -6.26 15.22
CA PRO A 517 -4.81 -6.94 14.88
C PRO A 517 -5.86 -5.95 14.37
N ASN A 518 -6.57 -6.35 13.31
CA ASN A 518 -7.62 -5.54 12.70
C ASN A 518 -8.90 -6.35 12.44
N VAL A 519 -10.02 -5.62 12.37
CA VAL A 519 -11.33 -6.15 11.99
C VAL A 519 -11.91 -5.19 10.95
N GLU A 520 -12.30 -5.72 9.79
CA GLU A 520 -12.75 -4.89 8.64
C GLU A 520 -11.78 -3.74 8.34
N LYS A 521 -10.47 -4.03 8.44
CA LYS A 521 -9.34 -3.09 8.26
C LYS A 521 -9.21 -1.97 9.30
N TYR A 522 -10.02 -1.93 10.35
CA TYR A 522 -9.79 -1.05 11.50
C TYR A 522 -8.89 -1.71 12.54
N LEU A 523 -7.89 -0.99 13.04
CA LEU A 523 -7.05 -1.49 14.12
C LEU A 523 -7.86 -1.65 15.40
N THR A 524 -7.71 -2.81 16.05
CA THR A 524 -8.40 -3.15 17.30
C THR A 524 -7.46 -3.17 18.51
N GLY A 525 -6.16 -3.08 18.27
CA GLY A 525 -5.15 -3.05 19.30
C GLY A 525 -3.73 -3.19 18.73
N ARG A 526 -2.78 -3.29 19.65
CA ARG A 526 -1.39 -3.68 19.41
C ARG A 526 -1.04 -4.79 20.40
N THR A 527 -0.40 -5.85 19.93
CA THR A 527 0.05 -6.95 20.80
C THR A 527 1.46 -6.68 21.34
N ASP A 528 1.86 -7.42 22.37
CA ASP A 528 3.23 -7.39 22.91
C ASP A 528 4.07 -8.58 22.40
N VAL A 529 3.62 -9.27 21.34
CA VAL A 529 4.27 -10.49 20.81
C VAL A 529 5.71 -10.21 20.40
N VAL A 530 5.96 -9.09 19.71
CA VAL A 530 7.29 -8.70 19.24
C VAL A 530 8.25 -8.54 20.42
N GLN A 531 7.86 -7.77 21.44
CA GLN A 531 8.66 -7.51 22.63
C GLN A 531 8.92 -8.82 23.41
N LYS A 532 7.91 -9.69 23.48
CA LYS A 532 8.02 -10.98 24.17
C LYS A 532 9.01 -11.92 23.47
N LEU A 533 8.98 -12.00 22.14
CA LEU A 533 9.95 -12.78 21.36
C LEU A 533 11.38 -12.22 21.49
N GLN A 534 11.53 -10.90 21.38
CA GLN A 534 12.82 -10.21 21.51
C GLN A 534 13.43 -10.37 22.90
N ALA A 535 12.61 -10.45 23.97
CA ALA A 535 13.09 -10.72 25.32
C ALA A 535 13.78 -12.10 25.48
N PHE A 536 13.59 -13.00 24.52
CA PHE A 536 14.29 -14.29 24.40
C PHE A 536 15.38 -14.29 23.33
N GLU A 537 15.84 -13.10 22.92
CA GLU A 537 16.91 -12.90 21.92
C GLU A 537 16.56 -13.49 20.55
N LEU A 538 15.27 -13.50 20.18
CA LEU A 538 14.82 -13.81 18.82
C LEU A 538 14.61 -12.49 18.08
N LYS A 539 15.20 -12.35 16.90
CA LYS A 539 14.85 -11.25 15.98
C LYS A 539 13.47 -11.50 15.41
N VAL A 540 12.68 -10.45 15.23
CA VAL A 540 11.31 -10.55 14.74
C VAL A 540 11.16 -9.79 13.43
N TYR A 541 10.74 -10.50 12.39
CA TYR A 541 10.43 -9.93 11.09
C TYR A 541 8.91 -9.97 10.86
N ALA A 542 8.33 -8.90 10.32
CA ALA A 542 6.92 -8.85 9.99
C ALA A 542 6.69 -9.01 8.48
N GLU A 543 5.62 -9.73 8.11
CA GLU A 543 5.27 -9.98 6.71
C GLU A 543 3.76 -9.92 6.43
N VAL A 544 3.32 -9.69 5.18
CA VAL A 544 4.07 -9.15 4.02
C VAL A 544 3.61 -7.71 3.80
N PHE A 545 4.55 -6.79 3.56
CA PHE A 545 4.26 -5.39 3.26
C PHE A 545 4.08 -5.16 1.76
N GLN A 546 3.02 -4.43 1.42
CA GLN A 546 2.54 -4.16 0.08
C GLN A 546 2.16 -2.69 -0.04
N ASN A 547 2.32 -2.10 -1.23
CA ASN A 547 2.04 -0.68 -1.45
C ASN A 547 0.57 -0.42 -1.79
N GLU A 548 -0.11 -1.38 -2.40
CA GLU A 548 -1.52 -1.26 -2.75
C GLU A 548 -2.36 -0.88 -1.52
N PHE A 549 -3.14 0.21 -1.62
CA PHE A 549 -3.85 0.81 -0.48
C PHE A 549 -4.84 -0.14 0.23
N ALA A 550 -5.26 -1.20 -0.46
CA ALA A 550 -6.15 -2.22 0.07
C ALA A 550 -5.44 -3.20 1.03
N SER A 551 -4.10 -3.16 1.08
CA SER A 551 -3.32 -4.05 1.92
C SER A 551 -3.22 -3.58 3.37
N GLN A 552 -3.29 -2.28 3.61
CA GLN A 552 -3.11 -1.66 4.93
C GLN A 552 -4.43 -1.57 5.70
N ALA A 553 -4.34 -1.28 7.01
CA ALA A 553 -5.48 -0.87 7.83
C ALA A 553 -5.84 0.61 7.55
N TRP A 554 -7.10 0.99 7.78
CA TRP A 554 -7.57 2.38 7.59
C TRP A 554 -6.81 3.37 8.47
N ASP A 555 -6.38 2.94 9.67
CA ASP A 555 -5.59 3.74 10.60
C ASP A 555 -4.20 4.11 10.04
N PHE A 556 -3.74 3.44 8.98
CA PHE A 556 -2.51 3.79 8.26
C PHE A 556 -2.75 4.69 7.05
N PHE A 557 -3.96 5.22 6.91
CA PHE A 557 -4.29 6.30 5.95
C PHE A 557 -3.96 5.95 4.49
N SER A 558 -4.11 4.67 4.13
CA SER A 558 -3.79 4.15 2.80
C SER A 558 -2.35 4.44 2.36
N ASP A 559 -1.43 4.61 3.31
CA ASP A 559 -0.03 4.95 3.06
C ASP A 559 0.90 3.84 3.59
N ALA A 560 1.64 3.23 2.68
CA ALA A 560 2.59 2.16 3.01
C ALA A 560 3.74 2.65 3.90
N ASN A 561 4.16 3.92 3.80
CA ASN A 561 5.21 4.48 4.66
C ASN A 561 4.71 4.66 6.08
N VAL A 562 3.44 5.08 6.25
CA VAL A 562 2.78 5.14 7.57
C VAL A 562 2.66 3.74 8.17
N GLU A 563 2.27 2.73 7.40
CA GLU A 563 2.24 1.34 7.87
C GLU A 563 3.64 0.89 8.34
N ILE A 564 4.68 1.06 7.51
CA ILE A 564 6.05 0.69 7.86
C ILE A 564 6.51 1.43 9.13
N ASN A 565 6.24 2.73 9.24
CA ASN A 565 6.57 3.52 10.43
C ASN A 565 5.94 2.91 11.69
N ASN A 566 4.67 2.50 11.63
CA ASN A 566 3.97 1.90 12.76
C ASN A 566 4.56 0.56 13.18
N PHE A 567 4.96 -0.29 12.23
CA PHE A 567 5.59 -1.57 12.56
C PHE A 567 7.00 -1.41 13.11
N VAL A 568 7.77 -0.47 12.57
CA VAL A 568 9.15 -0.23 13.01
C VAL A 568 9.20 0.52 14.35
N MET A 569 8.49 1.64 14.47
CA MET A 569 8.51 2.48 15.67
C MET A 569 7.53 2.01 16.75
N GLY A 570 6.34 1.57 16.34
CA GLY A 570 5.28 1.14 17.25
C GLY A 570 5.36 -0.33 17.60
N GLY A 571 5.57 -1.20 16.61
CA GLY A 571 5.72 -2.64 16.79
C GLY A 571 7.11 -3.03 17.30
N GLY A 572 8.16 -2.30 16.90
CA GLY A 572 9.54 -2.59 17.27
C GLY A 572 10.14 -3.77 16.51
N VAL A 573 9.65 -4.07 15.30
CA VAL A 573 10.16 -5.20 14.50
C VAL A 573 11.59 -4.96 14.04
N ASP A 574 12.40 -6.02 13.99
CA ASP A 574 13.81 -5.96 13.57
C ASP A 574 13.96 -5.87 12.04
N GLY A 575 12.92 -6.28 11.31
CA GLY A 575 12.92 -6.29 9.85
C GLY A 575 11.53 -6.43 9.25
N ILE A 576 11.45 -6.13 7.96
CA ILE A 576 10.23 -6.18 7.18
C ILE A 576 10.45 -7.03 5.93
N ILE A 577 9.49 -7.92 5.66
CA ILE A 577 9.41 -8.70 4.43
C ILE A 577 8.42 -8.01 3.50
N THR A 578 8.87 -7.55 2.33
CA THR A 578 8.06 -6.70 1.44
C THR A 578 8.18 -7.11 -0.03
N GLU A 579 7.10 -6.90 -0.78
CA GLU A 579 7.09 -7.04 -2.25
C GLU A 579 7.54 -5.76 -2.98
N PHE A 580 7.71 -4.66 -2.24
CA PHE A 580 8.14 -3.34 -2.73
C PHE A 580 9.37 -2.84 -1.97
N PRO A 581 10.57 -3.41 -2.23
CA PRO A 581 11.77 -3.07 -1.46
C PRO A 581 12.12 -1.58 -1.48
N ARG A 582 11.82 -0.87 -2.58
CA ARG A 582 12.10 0.58 -2.72
C ARG A 582 11.49 1.40 -1.59
N THR A 583 10.21 1.17 -1.29
CA THR A 583 9.45 1.90 -0.25
C THR A 583 10.06 1.66 1.12
N ALA A 584 10.35 0.39 1.46
CA ALA A 584 11.02 0.00 2.70
C ALA A 584 12.42 0.62 2.87
N VAL A 585 13.23 0.60 1.81
CA VAL A 585 14.59 1.18 1.81
C VAL A 585 14.52 2.69 1.92
N GLN A 586 13.57 3.33 1.23
CA GLN A 586 13.35 4.76 1.29
C GLN A 586 12.91 5.19 2.69
N TYR A 587 11.97 4.47 3.32
CA TYR A 587 11.59 4.68 4.71
C TYR A 587 12.81 4.62 5.63
N ARG A 588 13.64 3.58 5.53
CA ARG A 588 14.83 3.45 6.40
C ARG A 588 15.81 4.62 6.28
N ARG A 589 15.85 5.29 5.12
CA ARG A 589 16.74 6.42 4.83
C ARG A 589 16.11 7.78 5.13
N ASN A 590 14.85 7.82 5.58
CA ASN A 590 14.15 9.07 5.81
C ASN A 590 14.76 9.86 6.99
N LYS A 591 14.79 11.19 6.85
CA LYS A 591 15.45 12.09 7.80
C LYS A 591 14.79 12.10 9.17
N CYS A 592 13.48 11.92 9.22
CA CYS A 592 12.73 11.92 10.48
C CYS A 592 13.08 10.68 11.33
N TYR A 593 13.24 9.52 10.69
CA TYR A 593 13.70 8.29 11.32
C TYR A 593 15.18 8.37 11.70
N LEU A 594 16.06 8.84 10.83
CA LEU A 594 17.50 8.95 11.17
C LEU A 594 17.78 10.01 12.25
N GLY A 595 16.99 11.09 12.26
CA GLY A 595 17.00 12.15 13.28
C GLY A 595 16.50 11.72 14.66
N LEU A 596 16.06 10.47 14.84
CA LEU A 596 15.67 9.89 16.14
C LEU A 596 16.75 10.07 17.22
N SER A 597 18.02 10.05 16.82
CA SER A 597 19.15 10.25 17.73
C SER A 597 19.25 11.66 18.32
N GLU A 598 18.54 12.64 17.75
CA GLU A 598 18.49 14.04 18.20
C GLU A 598 17.25 14.38 19.04
N GLY A 599 16.37 13.40 19.31
CA GLY A 599 15.25 13.54 20.25
C GLY A 599 14.07 14.40 19.77
N LYS A 600 13.93 14.62 18.46
CA LYS A 600 12.84 15.41 17.86
C LYS A 600 12.05 14.60 16.83
N ILE A 601 11.20 13.71 17.31
CA ILE A 601 10.24 12.99 16.44
C ILE A 601 9.08 13.95 16.14
N PRO A 602 8.78 14.25 14.87
CA PRO A 602 7.56 14.98 14.53
C PRO A 602 6.33 14.20 15.00
N GLN A 603 5.29 14.90 15.49
CA GLN A 603 4.10 14.23 16.05
C GLN A 603 3.44 13.25 15.07
N PHE A 604 3.42 13.58 13.77
CA PHE A 604 2.85 12.72 12.74
C PHE A 604 3.66 11.44 12.46
N MET A 605 4.93 11.39 12.89
CA MET A 605 5.76 10.18 12.83
C MET A 605 5.59 9.29 14.06
N LEU A 606 4.81 9.72 15.06
CA LEU A 606 4.50 8.84 16.19
C LEU A 606 3.58 7.71 15.74
N PRO A 607 3.74 6.50 16.28
CA PRO A 607 2.82 5.40 15.99
C PRO A 607 1.38 5.80 16.28
N VAL A 608 0.46 5.38 15.40
CA VAL A 608 -0.97 5.63 15.55
C VAL A 608 -1.49 4.97 16.81
N ASP A 609 -2.53 5.56 17.40
CA ASP A 609 -3.20 4.91 18.52
C ASP A 609 -3.80 3.58 18.04
N SER A 610 -3.50 2.51 18.77
CA SER A 610 -3.93 1.14 18.51
C SER A 610 -5.44 0.93 18.39
N LYS A 611 -6.26 1.92 18.80
CA LYS A 611 -7.72 1.96 18.60
C LYS A 611 -8.21 3.32 18.05
N GLY A 612 -7.34 4.03 17.34
CA GLY A 612 -7.58 5.40 16.88
C GLY A 612 -8.91 5.56 16.17
N LEU A 613 -9.04 5.03 14.95
CA LEU A 613 -10.29 5.14 14.19
C LEU A 613 -11.41 4.28 14.77
N TRP A 614 -11.08 3.11 15.33
CA TRP A 614 -12.06 2.24 15.98
C TRP A 614 -12.85 2.95 17.08
N SER A 615 -12.19 3.78 17.89
CA SER A 615 -12.82 4.49 19.01
C SER A 615 -13.82 5.57 18.57
N ILE A 616 -13.76 5.98 17.30
CA ILE A 616 -14.60 7.02 16.72
C ILE A 616 -15.86 6.40 16.09
N LEU A 617 -15.86 5.09 15.79
CA LEU A 617 -17.02 4.39 15.21
C LEU A 617 -18.20 4.35 16.20
N ASP A 618 -19.42 4.60 15.70
CA ASP A 618 -20.65 4.45 16.48
C ASP A 618 -20.76 2.98 16.87
N PRO A 619 -21.11 2.66 18.13
CA PRO A 619 -21.30 1.28 18.56
C PRO A 619 -22.20 0.43 17.64
N GLN A 620 -23.13 1.04 16.89
CA GLN A 620 -23.98 0.34 15.92
C GLN A 620 -23.29 0.04 14.59
N ASP A 621 -22.28 0.83 14.21
CA ASP A 621 -21.49 0.66 13.00
C ASP A 621 -20.20 -0.15 13.25
N GLN A 622 -19.86 -0.42 14.52
CA GLN A 622 -18.74 -1.28 14.87
C GLN A 622 -18.99 -2.71 14.38
N PRO A 623 -18.03 -3.30 13.63
CA PRO A 623 -18.11 -4.69 13.22
C PRO A 623 -18.30 -5.63 14.42
N PRO A 624 -18.97 -6.78 14.24
CA PRO A 624 -19.10 -7.77 15.31
C PRO A 624 -17.75 -8.17 15.88
N ALA A 625 -17.68 -8.30 17.21
CA ALA A 625 -16.48 -8.75 17.88
C ALA A 625 -16.06 -10.14 17.37
N GLN A 626 -14.83 -10.25 16.89
CA GLN A 626 -14.26 -11.53 16.45
C GLN A 626 -13.67 -12.30 17.65
N ALA A 627 -13.54 -13.62 17.48
CA ALA A 627 -12.83 -14.43 18.46
C ALA A 627 -11.37 -13.94 18.58
N PRO A 628 -10.80 -13.86 19.79
CA PRO A 628 -9.39 -13.54 19.95
C PRO A 628 -8.52 -14.50 19.15
N LYS A 629 -7.47 -13.98 18.52
CA LYS A 629 -6.45 -14.80 17.87
C LYS A 629 -5.83 -15.78 18.88
N PRO A 630 -5.39 -16.97 18.44
CA PRO A 630 -4.80 -17.98 19.34
C PRO A 630 -3.54 -17.48 20.05
N VAL A 631 -3.19 -18.17 21.13
CA VAL A 631 -1.89 -18.03 21.81
C VAL A 631 -1.03 -19.17 21.31
N LEU A 632 0.18 -18.89 20.85
CA LEU A 632 1.10 -19.91 20.36
C LEU A 632 1.57 -20.80 21.52
N THR A 633 1.32 -22.10 21.40
CA THR A 633 1.67 -23.11 22.40
C THR A 633 2.67 -24.14 21.87
N ASN A 634 3.18 -25.02 22.74
CA ASN A 634 4.12 -26.06 22.34
C ASN A 634 3.51 -27.04 21.32
N ALA A 635 2.19 -27.27 21.36
CA ALA A 635 1.53 -28.19 20.45
C ALA A 635 1.54 -27.66 19.00
N ASP A 636 1.64 -26.34 18.84
CA ASP A 636 1.62 -25.67 17.53
C ASP A 636 3.02 -25.61 16.90
N VAL A 637 4.06 -25.90 17.69
CA VAL A 637 5.47 -25.76 17.27
C VAL A 637 6.20 -27.09 17.26
N VAL A 638 5.85 -28.02 18.15
CA VAL A 638 6.53 -29.32 18.26
C VAL A 638 5.96 -30.30 17.24
N GLU A 639 6.78 -30.63 16.25
CA GLU A 639 6.44 -31.55 15.18
C GLU A 639 7.18 -32.89 15.32
N PRO A 640 6.63 -33.97 14.73
CA PRO A 640 7.41 -35.19 14.54
C PRO A 640 8.62 -34.94 13.62
N PRO A 641 9.67 -35.78 13.69
CA PRO A 641 10.80 -35.69 12.76
C PRO A 641 10.37 -35.80 11.30
N LEU A 642 11.12 -35.17 10.41
CA LEU A 642 10.87 -35.28 8.97
C LEU A 642 10.86 -36.75 8.52
N PRO A 643 9.90 -37.14 7.67
CA PRO A 643 9.82 -38.50 7.15
C PRO A 643 10.99 -38.82 6.22
N PRO A 644 11.41 -40.10 6.15
CA PRO A 644 12.44 -40.51 5.21
C PRO A 644 11.94 -40.41 3.76
N VAL A 645 12.85 -40.13 2.83
CA VAL A 645 12.53 -40.06 1.40
C VAL A 645 12.11 -41.44 0.92
N VAL A 646 10.87 -41.57 0.44
CA VAL A 646 10.37 -42.83 -0.10
C VAL A 646 10.89 -42.96 -1.54
N SER A 647 11.76 -43.95 -1.79
CA SER A 647 12.22 -44.25 -3.14
C SER A 647 11.04 -44.69 -4.01
N LYS A 648 10.71 -43.91 -5.06
CA LYS A 648 9.66 -44.29 -6.01
C LYS A 648 10.14 -45.49 -6.82
N ALA A 649 9.63 -46.68 -6.50
CA ALA A 649 9.86 -47.87 -7.31
C ALA A 649 9.28 -47.66 -8.72
N ALA A 650 9.98 -48.12 -9.76
CA ALA A 650 9.43 -48.16 -11.11
C ALA A 650 8.07 -48.90 -11.08
N PRO A 651 7.05 -48.44 -11.82
CA PRO A 651 5.73 -49.06 -11.77
C PRO A 651 5.83 -50.55 -12.13
N PRO A 652 5.31 -51.46 -11.28
CA PRO A 652 5.23 -52.87 -11.63
C PRO A 652 4.26 -53.04 -12.80
N SER A 653 4.61 -53.94 -13.72
CA SER A 653 3.69 -54.47 -14.72
C SER A 653 2.42 -55.00 -14.04
N ASP A 654 1.31 -54.43 -14.45
CA ASP A 654 -0.06 -54.63 -13.99
C ASP A 654 -0.46 -56.11 -13.91
N THR A 655 -0.80 -56.61 -12.70
CA THR A 655 -1.84 -57.64 -12.47
C THR A 655 -2.09 -57.80 -10.96
N GLY A 656 -3.21 -57.28 -10.45
CA GLY A 656 -3.74 -57.70 -9.15
C GLY A 656 -4.64 -56.67 -8.45
N ASN A 657 -5.95 -56.92 -8.44
CA ASN A 657 -6.98 -56.14 -7.74
C ASN A 657 -6.68 -55.92 -6.24
N PRO A 658 -6.89 -54.70 -5.69
CA PRO A 658 -6.82 -54.45 -4.26
C PRO A 658 -8.19 -54.56 -3.57
N THR A 659 -8.20 -55.22 -2.41
CA THR A 659 -9.28 -55.21 -1.40
C THR A 659 -9.08 -54.04 -0.41
N PRO A 660 -10.15 -53.42 0.13
CA PRO A 660 -10.05 -52.22 0.95
C PRO A 660 -9.73 -52.52 2.43
N LYS A 661 -8.87 -51.71 3.04
CA LYS A 661 -8.69 -51.63 4.50
C LYS A 661 -9.09 -50.24 5.03
N GLN A 662 -9.68 -50.27 6.21
CA GLN A 662 -10.46 -49.21 6.85
C GLN A 662 -9.63 -48.05 7.44
N ASN A 663 -10.30 -46.89 7.45
CA ASN A 663 -10.00 -45.60 8.06
C ASN A 663 -9.42 -45.60 9.47
N GLY A 664 -8.49 -44.67 9.70
CA GLY A 664 -8.33 -43.92 10.95
C GLY A 664 -8.28 -42.42 10.60
N GLN A 665 -9.27 -41.64 11.07
CA GLN A 665 -9.35 -40.18 10.87
C GLN A 665 -8.44 -39.42 11.86
N PRO A 666 -7.75 -38.37 11.41
CA PRO A 666 -7.51 -37.17 12.20
C PRO A 666 -8.49 -36.05 11.81
N LYS A 667 -8.73 -35.14 12.75
CA LYS A 667 -9.75 -34.09 12.73
C LYS A 667 -9.48 -33.04 11.65
N VAL A 668 -10.49 -32.81 10.81
CA VAL A 668 -10.57 -31.71 9.84
C VAL A 668 -10.95 -30.42 10.57
N VAL A 669 -10.13 -29.38 10.47
CA VAL A 669 -10.52 -27.99 10.74
C VAL A 669 -10.93 -27.40 9.39
N ALA A 670 -12.21 -27.03 9.27
CA ALA A 670 -12.77 -26.48 8.06
C ALA A 670 -12.32 -25.02 7.89
N PHE A 671 -11.45 -24.77 6.92
CA PHE A 671 -11.25 -23.44 6.36
C PHE A 671 -12.25 -23.24 5.21
N ASN A 672 -13.22 -22.34 5.41
CA ASN A 672 -14.06 -21.85 4.33
C ASN A 672 -13.26 -20.82 3.52
N PHE A 673 -12.63 -21.26 2.43
CA PHE A 673 -12.27 -20.36 1.34
C PHE A 673 -13.47 -20.28 0.38
N PRO A 674 -13.97 -19.08 0.01
CA PRO A 674 -14.90 -18.98 -1.11
C PRO A 674 -14.16 -19.41 -2.38
N SER A 675 -14.69 -20.43 -3.06
CA SER A 675 -14.12 -20.99 -4.28
C SER A 675 -14.15 -19.96 -5.42
N TYR A 676 -12.98 -19.67 -5.97
CA TYR A 676 -12.80 -18.88 -7.20
C TYR A 676 -13.18 -19.69 -8.46
N LEU A 677 -14.42 -20.16 -8.53
CA LEU A 677 -14.96 -20.83 -9.72
C LEU A 677 -16.31 -20.24 -10.14
N ALA A 678 -16.36 -18.92 -10.28
CA ALA A 678 -17.48 -18.21 -10.91
C ALA A 678 -17.06 -16.84 -11.48
N VAL A 679 -15.99 -16.78 -12.30
CA VAL A 679 -15.69 -15.58 -13.13
C VAL A 679 -15.32 -15.98 -14.55
N LEU A 680 -16.11 -16.88 -15.13
CA LEU A 680 -16.21 -17.03 -16.58
C LEU A 680 -17.67 -16.78 -16.92
N ILE A 681 -17.91 -15.75 -17.76
CA ILE A 681 -19.20 -15.15 -18.18
C ILE A 681 -19.57 -13.87 -17.39
N ALA A 682 -18.79 -12.81 -17.58
CA ALA A 682 -19.28 -11.42 -17.48
C ALA A 682 -18.37 -10.46 -18.27
N THR A 683 -18.04 -10.80 -19.51
CA THR A 683 -17.47 -9.84 -20.47
C THR A 683 -18.53 -9.58 -21.52
N LEU A 684 -19.26 -8.48 -21.39
CA LEU A 684 -19.91 -7.68 -22.45
C LEU A 684 -20.90 -6.67 -21.81
N ALA A 685 -20.38 -5.53 -21.36
CA ALA A 685 -21.10 -4.25 -21.36
C ALA A 685 -20.08 -3.10 -21.17
N PRO A 686 -20.04 -2.10 -22.05
CA PRO A 686 -19.23 -0.91 -21.87
C PRO A 686 -19.99 0.13 -21.04
N PHE A 687 -19.30 0.81 -20.13
CA PHE A 687 -19.60 2.18 -19.71
C PHE A 687 -18.29 2.94 -19.62
#